data_AF-A0A1J4K8I7-F1
#
_entry.id   AF-A0A1J4K8I7-F1
#
_cell.length_a   1.000
_cell.length_b   1.000
_cell.length_c   1.000
_cell.angle_alpha   90.00
_cell.angle_beta   90.00
_cell.angle_gamma   90.00
#
_symmetry.space_group_name_H-M   'P 1'
#
loop_
_entity.id
_entity.type
_entity.pdbx_description
1 polymer ?
#
loop_
_entity_poly.entity_id
_entity_poly.type
_entity_poly.pdbx_seq_one_letter_code
_entity_poly.pdbx_strand_id
1 'polypeptide(L)'
;MSAELTLDIIRQMPKAELHCHLDGFCRPQTIIELAAEQGIALPTTNIDELSKMMTAPLDCPDLVTYLTCFDIVLPVMQQPYAITRIFYEACEDAVKDGITYIELRFAPALHTKNGHSYSQILEAAIDGVNMAQKRLPITPRIICCAMRQMSPEINREIAEICWRFRHQFVVGFDLAGPEDGFPPDKHEEAFRIIREKSLSVTIHAGEATGARSVELALHCNAHRIGHGTRIIEDERVLQEAIDRRVPLECCVTSNVQTKAVAKLEDHPIRKYFDMGVTTVPCTDNPTVSGCTLSGEYYMLHKKFNFNVAEILRMADYGFRGAFVPESMKKRLRIEAFVKSLKVLKENGIDISSIEADAEYYHKLGLTVPPAFVPPVRNPPLTLALIQQLPKCDLDCRFIGSVPIPLLFKFYQDLPDDKRAKLPKFANASEMRDYMCSKDDETYRTRAKTLATKLLQTEDNIRTGLRGILEEAHADNVVYIEVTISPIFHIKGGLTMEQVVDICIDEANKFGRLEVKFVINANIQSLSPIDVHKLAKLAVAYKEKGVVGFATTTMEITERTMQYYQETFTYLRDNFMPVTMFAGEENLDSVPCALVRGGARRIAGGFKLTQSESILNDVTSHNVAVLFHLSQRFNQAAGWKKTPVRFFFDLGVKVAFCSIHHSLANQTRSQQLMQIAEESGLDALSMLQIIDNSFVSIFLHYEDTRKYRKLFWEKTEEILKDCGFKSFFNYSFFSEPK
;
A
#
# COMPACT_ATOMS: atom_id res chain seq x y z
N MET A 1 -32.96 5.99 24.01
CA MET A 1 -32.87 6.16 22.54
C MET A 1 -31.55 6.84 22.28
N SER A 2 -30.72 6.27 21.41
CA SER A 2 -29.45 6.89 21.00
C SER A 2 -29.73 8.23 20.30
N ALA A 3 -28.88 9.22 20.50
CA ALA A 3 -28.95 10.45 19.72
C ALA A 3 -28.56 10.16 18.26
N GLU A 4 -29.18 10.89 17.33
CA GLU A 4 -28.87 10.77 15.91
C GLU A 4 -27.54 11.47 15.60
N LEU A 5 -26.71 10.90 14.71
CA LEU A 5 -25.51 11.56 14.23
C LEU A 5 -25.90 12.74 13.32
N THR A 6 -25.70 13.96 13.82
CA THR A 6 -26.01 15.21 13.11
C THR A 6 -24.78 15.82 12.45
N LEU A 7 -25.00 16.74 11.52
CA LEU A 7 -23.92 17.50 10.88
C LEU A 7 -23.04 18.25 11.90
N ASP A 8 -23.65 18.86 12.92
CA ASP A 8 -22.89 19.62 13.93
C ASP A 8 -22.04 18.71 14.84
N ILE A 9 -22.44 17.46 15.05
CA ILE A 9 -21.62 16.46 15.75
C ILE A 9 -20.45 16.05 14.84
N ILE A 10 -20.69 15.77 13.56
CA ILE A 10 -19.65 15.42 12.58
C ILE A 10 -18.62 16.56 12.42
N ARG A 11 -19.06 17.83 12.47
CA ARG A 11 -18.17 18.99 12.46
C ARG A 11 -17.20 19.01 13.64
N GLN A 12 -17.57 18.47 14.80
CA GLN A 12 -16.69 18.43 15.97
C GLN A 12 -15.65 17.30 15.89
N MET A 13 -15.92 16.25 15.10
CA MET A 13 -15.01 15.12 14.90
C MET A 13 -13.82 15.54 14.00
N PRO A 14 -12.56 15.23 14.36
CA PRO A 14 -11.41 15.51 13.51
C PRO A 14 -11.46 14.75 12.18
N LYS A 15 -11.17 15.45 11.10
CA LYS A 15 -11.11 14.90 9.74
C LYS A 15 -9.81 15.30 9.04
N ALA A 16 -9.39 14.48 8.10
CA ALA A 16 -8.33 14.79 7.14
C ALA A 16 -8.96 15.08 5.78
N GLU A 17 -8.55 16.18 5.14
CA GLU A 17 -8.96 16.53 3.78
C GLU A 17 -7.75 16.36 2.84
N LEU A 18 -7.83 15.39 1.93
CA LEU A 18 -6.71 15.02 1.05
C LEU A 18 -6.86 15.52 -0.38
N HIS A 19 -8.06 15.95 -0.78
CA HIS A 19 -8.40 16.39 -2.13
C HIS A 19 -9.25 17.64 -2.06
N CYS A 20 -8.53 18.76 -1.92
CA CYS A 20 -9.11 20.09 -1.90
C CYS A 20 -8.25 21.06 -2.71
N HIS A 21 -8.80 21.61 -3.79
CA HIS A 21 -8.11 22.63 -4.58
C HIS A 21 -8.22 24.00 -3.91
N LEU A 22 -7.10 24.72 -3.82
CA LEU A 22 -7.01 26.03 -3.18
C LEU A 22 -7.87 27.08 -3.89
N ASP A 23 -7.77 27.12 -5.22
CA ASP A 23 -8.56 27.95 -6.13
C ASP A 23 -10.04 27.54 -6.18
N GLY A 24 -10.37 26.33 -5.71
CA GLY A 24 -11.73 25.87 -5.46
C GLY A 24 -12.28 26.15 -4.05
N PHE A 25 -11.48 26.74 -3.16
CA PHE A 25 -11.82 26.98 -1.74
C PHE A 25 -11.75 28.47 -1.34
N CYS A 26 -12.09 29.36 -2.26
CA CYS A 26 -12.05 30.80 -2.04
C CYS A 26 -13.38 31.33 -1.48
N ARG A 27 -13.32 32.25 -0.51
CA ARG A 27 -14.51 32.99 -0.04
C ARG A 27 -14.93 34.03 -1.11
N PRO A 28 -16.21 34.09 -1.52
CA PRO A 28 -16.69 35.10 -2.47
C PRO A 28 -16.37 36.54 -2.04
N GLN A 29 -16.48 36.83 -0.74
CA GLN A 29 -16.11 38.13 -0.18
C GLN A 29 -14.63 38.48 -0.40
N THR A 30 -13.73 37.51 -0.25
CA THR A 30 -12.28 37.69 -0.48
C THR A 30 -11.98 37.94 -1.95
N ILE A 31 -12.72 37.30 -2.87
CA ILE A 31 -12.60 37.56 -4.31
C ILE A 31 -12.96 39.01 -4.63
N ILE A 32 -14.05 39.55 -4.06
CA ILE A 32 -14.46 40.95 -4.23
C ILE A 32 -13.38 41.91 -3.75
N GLU A 33 -12.83 41.66 -2.56
CA GLU A 33 -11.81 42.52 -1.96
C GLU A 33 -10.50 42.52 -2.74
N LEU A 34 -10.01 41.33 -3.13
CA LEU A 34 -8.80 41.20 -3.93
C LEU A 34 -8.97 41.78 -5.33
N ALA A 35 -10.15 41.63 -5.94
CA ALA A 35 -10.44 42.25 -7.24
C ALA A 35 -10.40 43.78 -7.15
N ALA A 36 -10.99 44.36 -6.10
CA ALA A 36 -10.95 45.80 -5.87
C ALA A 36 -9.51 46.30 -5.63
N GLU A 37 -8.72 45.58 -4.84
CA GLU A 37 -7.31 45.90 -4.57
C GLU A 37 -6.43 45.84 -5.82
N GLN A 38 -6.68 44.86 -6.70
CA GLN A 38 -5.89 44.61 -7.91
C GLN A 38 -6.42 45.35 -9.15
N GLY A 39 -7.56 46.04 -9.05
CA GLY A 39 -8.21 46.70 -10.19
C GLY A 39 -8.77 45.72 -11.23
N ILE A 40 -9.18 44.51 -10.81
CA ILE A 40 -9.74 43.46 -11.66
C ILE A 40 -11.26 43.64 -11.73
N ALA A 41 -11.82 43.62 -12.94
CA ALA A 41 -13.27 43.67 -13.11
C ALA A 41 -13.92 42.31 -12.81
N LEU A 42 -14.93 42.31 -11.95
CA LEU A 42 -15.78 41.15 -11.68
C LEU A 42 -17.13 41.29 -12.40
N PRO A 43 -17.81 40.18 -12.74
CA PRO A 43 -19.14 40.22 -13.34
C PRO A 43 -20.19 40.87 -12.44
N THR A 44 -20.01 40.78 -11.12
CA THR A 44 -20.83 41.42 -10.10
C THR A 44 -20.02 41.57 -8.81
N THR A 45 -20.37 42.56 -7.99
CA THR A 45 -19.84 42.73 -6.62
C THR A 45 -20.90 42.41 -5.56
N ASN A 46 -22.09 41.98 -5.98
CA ASN A 46 -23.08 41.43 -5.06
C ASN A 46 -22.65 40.03 -4.61
N ILE A 47 -22.50 39.84 -3.29
CA ILE A 47 -21.97 38.59 -2.73
C ILE A 47 -22.83 37.36 -3.06
N ASP A 48 -24.16 37.50 -3.06
CA ASP A 48 -25.07 36.38 -3.31
C ASP A 48 -25.05 35.96 -4.78
N GLU A 49 -24.99 36.93 -5.69
CA GLU A 49 -24.86 36.69 -7.13
C GLU A 49 -23.51 36.06 -7.45
N LEU A 50 -22.42 36.62 -6.91
CA LEU A 50 -21.08 36.09 -7.13
C LEU A 50 -20.94 34.67 -6.58
N SER A 51 -21.47 34.41 -5.38
CA SER A 51 -21.47 33.06 -4.78
C SER A 51 -22.14 32.05 -5.70
N LYS A 52 -23.29 32.39 -6.29
CA LYS A 52 -23.99 31.51 -7.25
C LYS A 52 -23.18 31.26 -8.52
N MET A 53 -22.45 32.25 -9.01
CA MET A 53 -21.60 32.09 -10.20
C MET A 53 -20.35 31.24 -9.91
N MET A 54 -19.87 31.28 -8.67
CA MET A 54 -18.72 30.50 -8.22
C MET A 54 -19.08 29.06 -7.85
N THR A 55 -20.36 28.71 -7.73
CA THR A 55 -20.83 27.36 -7.36
C THR A 55 -21.51 26.66 -8.54
N ALA A 56 -21.03 25.48 -8.89
CA ALA A 56 -21.63 24.64 -9.92
C ALA A 56 -22.94 24.00 -9.41
N PRO A 57 -24.04 24.04 -10.18
CA PRO A 57 -25.28 23.39 -9.78
C PRO A 57 -25.18 21.86 -9.95
N LEU A 58 -25.99 21.09 -9.22
CA LEU A 58 -25.99 19.62 -9.30
C LEU A 58 -26.33 19.06 -10.69
N ASP A 59 -27.05 19.83 -11.51
CA ASP A 59 -27.40 19.53 -12.89
C ASP A 59 -26.38 20.08 -13.91
N CYS A 60 -25.20 20.52 -13.46
CA CYS A 60 -24.07 20.88 -14.32
C CYS A 60 -23.79 19.77 -15.35
N PRO A 61 -23.67 20.07 -16.65
CA PRO A 61 -23.73 19.04 -17.70
C PRO A 61 -22.48 18.18 -17.83
N ASP A 62 -21.29 18.69 -17.47
CA ASP A 62 -20.01 17.99 -17.61
C ASP A 62 -18.89 18.67 -16.79
N LEU A 63 -17.74 17.98 -16.71
CA LEU A 63 -16.52 18.48 -16.07
C LEU A 63 -16.01 19.79 -16.69
N VAL A 64 -16.12 19.98 -18.01
CA VAL A 64 -15.60 21.19 -18.67
C VAL A 64 -16.38 22.43 -18.24
N THR A 65 -17.70 22.30 -18.15
CA THR A 65 -18.59 23.37 -17.66
C THR A 65 -18.35 23.64 -16.18
N TYR A 66 -18.17 22.60 -15.37
CA TYR A 66 -17.80 22.72 -13.96
C TYR A 66 -16.54 23.58 -13.76
N LEU A 67 -15.52 23.37 -14.61
CA LEU A 67 -14.25 24.12 -14.53
C LEU A 67 -14.37 25.62 -14.89
N THR A 68 -15.50 26.08 -15.44
CA THR A 68 -15.69 27.52 -15.75
C THR A 68 -15.85 28.39 -14.51
N CYS A 69 -16.24 27.82 -13.36
CA CYS A 69 -16.33 28.56 -12.08
C CYS A 69 -14.99 29.18 -11.66
N PHE A 70 -13.86 28.62 -12.12
CA PHE A 70 -12.51 29.12 -11.83
C PHE A 70 -12.15 30.40 -12.61
N ASP A 71 -12.87 30.73 -13.68
CA ASP A 71 -12.60 31.95 -14.48
C ASP A 71 -12.76 33.24 -13.66
N ILE A 72 -13.54 33.18 -12.58
CA ILE A 72 -13.75 34.27 -11.62
C ILE A 72 -12.60 34.36 -10.61
N VAL A 73 -12.05 33.22 -10.21
CA VAL A 73 -11.07 33.11 -9.12
C VAL A 73 -9.64 33.33 -9.59
N LEU A 74 -9.26 32.69 -10.71
CA LEU A 74 -7.88 32.71 -11.19
C LEU A 74 -7.31 34.12 -11.41
N PRO A 75 -8.06 35.12 -11.92
CA PRO A 75 -7.54 36.47 -12.11
C PRO A 75 -7.04 37.13 -10.82
N VAL A 76 -7.72 36.92 -9.69
CA VAL A 76 -7.35 37.58 -8.41
C VAL A 76 -6.24 36.84 -7.66
N MET A 77 -5.88 35.64 -8.11
CA MET A 77 -4.79 34.82 -7.55
C MET A 77 -3.47 34.98 -8.29
N GLN A 78 -3.26 36.09 -9.01
CA GLN A 78 -2.02 36.35 -9.77
C GLN A 78 -0.95 37.10 -8.97
N GLN A 79 -1.20 37.40 -7.69
CA GLN A 79 -0.25 38.04 -6.79
C GLN A 79 0.09 37.13 -5.60
N PRO A 80 1.38 37.02 -5.19
CA PRO A 80 1.80 36.21 -4.04
C PRO A 80 0.98 36.46 -2.76
N TYR A 81 0.76 37.72 -2.38
CA TYR A 81 0.01 38.03 -1.16
C TYR A 81 -1.43 37.51 -1.18
N ALA A 82 -2.06 37.45 -2.36
CA ALA A 82 -3.41 36.93 -2.53
C ALA A 82 -3.45 35.41 -2.26
N ILE A 83 -2.46 34.68 -2.77
CA ILE A 83 -2.29 33.24 -2.52
C ILE A 83 -2.07 32.98 -1.03
N THR A 84 -1.19 33.74 -0.39
CA THR A 84 -0.96 33.64 1.07
C THR A 84 -2.25 33.86 1.87
N ARG A 85 -3.01 34.90 1.52
CA ARG A 85 -4.29 35.22 2.17
C ARG A 85 -5.30 34.08 1.99
N ILE A 86 -5.54 33.65 0.75
CA ILE A 86 -6.51 32.61 0.41
C ILE A 86 -6.14 31.29 1.09
N PHE A 87 -4.86 30.92 1.11
CA PHE A 87 -4.40 29.71 1.79
C PHE A 87 -4.69 29.75 3.29
N TYR A 88 -4.40 30.87 3.94
CA TYR A 88 -4.70 31.05 5.36
C TYR A 88 -6.22 30.99 5.64
N GLU A 89 -7.04 31.66 4.82
CA GLU A 89 -8.50 31.67 4.97
C GLU A 89 -9.14 30.29 4.72
N ALA A 90 -8.65 29.54 3.73
CA ALA A 90 -9.05 28.15 3.49
C ALA A 90 -8.76 27.28 4.73
N CYS A 91 -7.60 27.48 5.37
CA CYS A 91 -7.28 26.78 6.63
C CYS A 91 -8.21 27.20 7.78
N GLU A 92 -8.60 28.47 7.88
CA GLU A 92 -9.58 28.92 8.88
C GLU A 92 -10.94 28.23 8.70
N ASP A 93 -11.42 28.14 7.46
CA ASP A 93 -12.71 27.51 7.18
C ASP A 93 -12.64 26.00 7.34
N ALA A 94 -11.51 25.38 6.99
CA ALA A 94 -11.24 23.97 7.27
C ALA A 94 -11.33 23.66 8.78
N VAL A 95 -10.74 24.51 9.64
CA VAL A 95 -10.85 24.34 11.10
C VAL A 95 -12.29 24.46 11.59
N LYS A 96 -13.08 25.40 11.06
CA LYS A 96 -14.50 25.54 11.40
C LYS A 96 -15.31 24.29 11.03
N ASP A 97 -14.88 23.56 10.00
CA ASP A 97 -15.49 22.30 9.58
C ASP A 97 -14.92 21.06 10.30
N GLY A 98 -14.00 21.25 11.26
CA GLY A 98 -13.38 20.18 12.05
C GLY A 98 -12.24 19.45 11.35
N ILE A 99 -11.67 20.04 10.30
CA ILE A 99 -10.49 19.50 9.62
C ILE A 99 -9.25 19.84 10.45
N THR A 100 -8.47 18.83 10.79
CA THR A 100 -7.22 18.97 11.58
C THR A 100 -5.97 18.72 10.75
N TYR A 101 -6.12 18.09 9.59
CA TYR A 101 -5.07 17.88 8.60
C TYR A 101 -5.63 18.16 7.20
N ILE A 102 -4.92 18.95 6.39
CA ILE A 102 -5.37 19.26 5.03
C ILE A 102 -4.19 19.26 4.05
N GLU A 103 -4.37 18.65 2.89
CA GLU A 103 -3.47 18.75 1.74
C GLU A 103 -4.14 19.63 0.68
N LEU A 104 -3.77 20.92 0.64
CA LEU A 104 -4.28 21.85 -0.36
C LEU A 104 -3.48 21.69 -1.65
N ARG A 105 -4.18 21.39 -2.74
CA ARG A 105 -3.59 21.28 -4.08
C ARG A 105 -3.87 22.54 -4.88
N PHE A 106 -2.93 22.97 -5.71
CA PHE A 106 -3.14 24.06 -6.65
C PHE A 106 -2.09 23.99 -7.75
N ALA A 107 -2.35 24.61 -8.90
CA ALA A 107 -1.43 24.56 -10.03
C ALA A 107 -0.57 25.83 -10.13
N PRO A 108 0.72 25.80 -9.76
CA PRO A 108 1.57 27.00 -9.80
C PRO A 108 1.62 27.65 -11.19
N ALA A 109 1.50 26.84 -12.26
CA ALA A 109 1.46 27.30 -13.64
C ALA A 109 0.28 28.24 -13.96
N LEU A 110 -0.82 28.20 -13.20
CA LEU A 110 -1.98 29.06 -13.41
C LEU A 110 -1.82 30.47 -12.81
N HIS A 111 -0.77 30.73 -12.03
CA HIS A 111 -0.59 31.95 -11.24
C HIS A 111 0.59 32.83 -11.69
N THR A 112 1.08 32.64 -12.91
CA THR A 112 2.29 33.33 -13.41
C THR A 112 2.01 34.50 -14.37
N LYS A 113 0.75 34.87 -14.62
CA LYS A 113 0.41 35.91 -15.63
C LYS A 113 1.02 37.28 -15.35
N ASN A 114 1.32 37.58 -14.08
CA ASN A 114 1.98 38.83 -13.66
C ASN A 114 3.52 38.72 -13.60
N GLY A 115 4.11 37.70 -14.23
CA GLY A 115 5.57 37.54 -14.33
C GLY A 115 6.24 36.88 -13.13
N HIS A 116 5.47 36.35 -12.18
CA HIS A 116 5.99 35.61 -11.04
C HIS A 116 6.47 34.22 -11.45
N SER A 117 7.58 33.79 -10.87
CA SER A 117 8.12 32.43 -11.03
C SER A 117 7.32 31.41 -10.21
N TYR A 118 7.38 30.13 -10.58
CA TYR A 118 6.78 29.06 -9.78
C TYR A 118 7.29 29.02 -8.34
N SER A 119 8.55 29.39 -8.10
CA SER A 119 9.12 29.50 -6.76
C SER A 119 8.39 30.55 -5.92
N GLN A 120 8.19 31.77 -6.45
CA GLN A 120 7.49 32.85 -5.73
C GLN A 120 6.05 32.47 -5.40
N ILE A 121 5.39 31.76 -6.32
CA ILE A 121 4.03 31.26 -6.14
C ILE A 121 3.96 30.19 -5.04
N LEU A 122 4.92 29.26 -5.00
CA LEU A 122 4.99 28.26 -3.93
C LEU A 122 5.40 28.85 -2.58
N GLU A 123 6.35 29.79 -2.56
CA GLU A 123 6.75 30.53 -1.36
C GLU A 123 5.55 31.25 -0.74
N ALA A 124 4.68 31.85 -1.56
CA ALA A 124 3.45 32.47 -1.09
C ALA A 124 2.49 31.49 -0.40
N ALA A 125 2.32 30.29 -0.96
CA ALA A 125 1.52 29.24 -0.33
C ALA A 125 2.17 28.74 0.97
N ILE A 126 3.50 28.63 1.01
CA ILE A 126 4.28 28.28 2.22
C ILE A 126 4.10 29.32 3.32
N ASP A 127 4.07 30.61 2.98
CA ASP A 127 3.76 31.67 3.94
C ASP A 127 2.35 31.49 4.53
N GLY A 128 1.38 31.08 3.69
CA GLY A 128 0.03 30.71 4.13
C GLY A 128 0.04 29.53 5.12
N VAL A 129 0.80 28.47 4.82
CA VAL A 129 1.01 27.31 5.72
C VAL A 129 1.59 27.76 7.06
N ASN A 130 2.64 28.58 7.04
CA ASN A 130 3.30 29.08 8.24
C ASN A 130 2.35 29.92 9.10
N MET A 131 1.56 30.80 8.47
CA MET A 131 0.55 31.60 9.15
C MET A 131 -0.53 30.72 9.80
N ALA A 132 -1.03 29.73 9.07
CA ALA A 132 -2.05 28.81 9.55
C ALA A 132 -1.53 27.98 10.74
N GLN A 133 -0.36 27.33 10.61
CA GLN A 133 0.20 26.51 11.70
C GLN A 133 0.49 27.31 12.98
N LYS A 134 0.79 28.61 12.85
CA LYS A 134 1.05 29.48 14.01
C LYS A 134 -0.22 29.88 14.75
N ARG A 135 -1.36 29.98 14.06
CA ARG A 135 -2.59 30.60 14.58
C ARG A 135 -3.75 29.62 14.77
N LEU A 136 -3.74 28.49 14.07
CA LEU A 136 -4.85 27.57 13.95
C LEU A 136 -4.45 26.16 14.38
N PRO A 137 -5.36 25.36 14.97
CA PRO A 137 -5.10 23.97 15.34
C PRO A 137 -5.20 23.01 14.14
N ILE A 138 -4.42 23.27 13.09
CA ILE A 138 -4.41 22.51 11.83
C ILE A 138 -3.00 22.21 11.37
N THR A 139 -2.84 21.10 10.66
CA THR A 139 -1.60 20.72 9.96
C THR A 139 -1.84 20.79 8.45
N PRO A 140 -1.57 21.92 7.78
CA PRO A 140 -1.73 22.05 6.34
C PRO A 140 -0.47 21.63 5.58
N ARG A 141 -0.65 21.07 4.39
CA ARG A 141 0.40 20.69 3.44
C ARG A 141 0.01 21.12 2.03
N ILE A 142 0.99 21.12 1.13
CA ILE A 142 0.83 21.57 -0.25
C ILE A 142 1.03 20.38 -1.20
N ILE A 143 0.15 20.26 -2.18
CA ILE A 143 0.35 19.40 -3.36
C ILE A 143 0.53 20.31 -4.57
N CYS A 144 1.61 20.13 -5.33
CA CYS A 144 1.79 20.83 -6.60
C CYS A 144 0.99 20.11 -7.69
N CYS A 145 -0.03 20.77 -8.22
CA CYS A 145 -0.83 20.22 -9.31
C CYS A 145 -0.28 20.63 -10.67
N ALA A 146 -0.06 19.66 -11.54
CA ALA A 146 0.12 19.87 -12.97
C ALA A 146 -1.25 19.88 -13.68
N MET A 147 -1.35 20.59 -14.80
CA MET A 147 -2.58 20.66 -15.60
C MET A 147 -2.42 19.83 -16.86
N ARG A 148 -3.26 18.81 -17.04
CA ARG A 148 -3.07 17.80 -18.10
C ARG A 148 -3.20 18.33 -19.52
N GLN A 149 -3.87 19.46 -19.70
CA GLN A 149 -4.00 20.19 -20.96
C GLN A 149 -2.81 21.09 -21.30
N MET A 150 -1.93 21.36 -20.34
CA MET A 150 -0.68 22.07 -20.60
C MET A 150 0.35 21.15 -21.26
N SER A 151 1.40 21.74 -21.84
CA SER A 151 2.43 20.96 -22.52
C SER A 151 3.22 20.08 -21.52
N PRO A 152 3.74 18.91 -21.94
CA PRO A 152 4.58 18.07 -21.10
C PRO A 152 5.79 18.80 -20.53
N GLU A 153 6.34 19.77 -21.24
CA GLU A 153 7.48 20.58 -20.78
C GLU A 153 7.13 21.43 -19.56
N ILE A 154 5.94 22.04 -19.54
CA ILE A 154 5.45 22.79 -18.38
C ILE A 154 5.28 21.84 -17.19
N ASN A 155 4.62 20.70 -17.40
CA ASN A 155 4.37 19.74 -16.32
C ASN A 155 5.67 19.12 -15.78
N ARG A 156 6.70 18.96 -16.64
CA ARG A 156 8.05 18.58 -16.23
C ARG A 156 8.68 19.64 -15.31
N GLU A 157 8.53 20.93 -15.62
CA GLU A 157 9.01 22.01 -14.74
C GLU A 157 8.25 22.07 -13.41
N ILE A 158 6.94 21.81 -13.41
CA ILE A 158 6.15 21.71 -12.18
C ILE A 158 6.62 20.52 -11.32
N ALA A 159 6.98 19.39 -11.93
CA ALA A 159 7.56 18.26 -11.20
C ALA A 159 8.91 18.61 -10.56
N GLU A 160 9.80 19.30 -11.29
CA GLU A 160 11.09 19.77 -10.77
C GLU A 160 10.94 20.72 -9.58
N ILE A 161 10.05 21.70 -9.69
CA ILE A 161 9.85 22.66 -8.59
C ILE A 161 9.18 21.99 -7.37
N CYS A 162 8.23 21.08 -7.60
CA CYS A 162 7.61 20.29 -6.54
C CYS A 162 8.66 19.53 -5.71
N TRP A 163 9.59 18.84 -6.39
CA TRP A 163 10.70 18.16 -5.72
C TRP A 163 11.63 19.10 -4.94
N ARG A 164 11.96 20.27 -5.49
CA ARG A 164 12.84 21.25 -4.82
C ARG A 164 12.26 21.73 -3.49
N PHE A 165 10.94 21.82 -3.38
CA PHE A 165 10.24 22.29 -2.19
C PHE A 165 9.74 21.18 -1.24
N ARG A 166 10.08 19.90 -1.48
CA ARG A 166 9.59 18.74 -0.68
C ARG A 166 9.84 18.79 0.83
N HIS A 167 10.80 19.60 1.29
CA HIS A 167 11.11 19.79 2.71
C HIS A 167 10.52 21.08 3.29
N GLN A 168 9.68 21.76 2.51
CA GLN A 168 9.02 23.02 2.85
C GLN A 168 7.51 22.86 2.66
N PHE A 169 6.92 21.88 3.36
CA PHE A 169 5.48 21.58 3.38
C PHE A 169 4.85 21.09 2.07
N VAL A 170 5.57 21.08 0.95
CA VAL A 170 5.16 20.39 -0.29
C VAL A 170 5.34 18.90 -0.09
N VAL A 171 4.26 18.12 -0.18
CA VAL A 171 4.26 16.69 0.15
C VAL A 171 3.94 15.78 -1.02
N GLY A 172 3.40 16.32 -2.10
CA GLY A 172 3.04 15.53 -3.26
C GLY A 172 2.89 16.31 -4.54
N PHE A 173 2.80 15.56 -5.63
CA PHE A 173 2.50 16.02 -6.97
C PHE A 173 1.14 15.46 -7.42
N ASP A 174 0.38 16.26 -8.16
CA ASP A 174 -0.91 15.87 -8.75
C ASP A 174 -0.95 16.19 -10.25
N LEU A 175 -1.88 15.55 -10.96
CA LEU A 175 -2.27 15.90 -12.32
C LEU A 175 -3.80 16.00 -12.40
N ALA A 176 -4.30 17.19 -12.73
CA ALA A 176 -5.73 17.51 -12.83
C ALA A 176 -6.08 18.22 -14.15
N GLY A 177 -7.34 18.62 -14.30
CA GLY A 177 -7.89 19.26 -15.51
C GLY A 177 -8.79 18.33 -16.32
N PRO A 178 -9.17 18.71 -17.56
CA PRO A 178 -10.15 17.97 -18.36
C PRO A 178 -9.62 16.57 -18.72
N GLU A 179 -10.14 15.50 -18.10
CA GLU A 179 -9.56 14.15 -18.21
C GLU A 179 -9.66 13.52 -19.60
N ASP A 180 -10.79 13.69 -20.28
CA ASP A 180 -11.01 13.09 -21.59
C ASP A 180 -10.09 13.70 -22.65
N GLY A 181 -9.40 12.86 -23.43
CA GLY A 181 -8.38 13.27 -24.41
C GLY A 181 -7.01 13.68 -23.83
N PHE A 182 -6.84 13.76 -22.50
CA PHE A 182 -5.59 14.16 -21.84
C PHE A 182 -5.07 13.11 -20.84
N PRO A 183 -4.68 11.92 -21.34
CA PRO A 183 -4.23 10.83 -20.49
C PRO A 183 -2.91 11.17 -19.76
N PRO A 184 -2.67 10.59 -18.56
CA PRO A 184 -1.51 10.92 -17.74
C PRO A 184 -0.17 10.47 -18.36
N ASP A 185 -0.18 9.46 -19.24
CA ASP A 185 1.01 8.95 -19.93
C ASP A 185 1.68 9.98 -20.86
N LYS A 186 0.94 11.00 -21.33
CA LYS A 186 1.53 12.17 -22.03
C LYS A 186 2.55 12.94 -21.19
N HIS A 187 2.46 12.82 -19.87
CA HIS A 187 3.32 13.51 -18.89
C HIS A 187 4.32 12.57 -18.24
N GLU A 188 4.72 11.49 -18.94
CA GLU A 188 5.61 10.44 -18.42
C GLU A 188 6.89 11.02 -17.79
N GLU A 189 7.49 12.05 -18.40
CA GLU A 189 8.72 12.66 -17.90
C GLU A 189 8.53 13.37 -16.55
N ALA A 190 7.41 14.08 -16.37
CA ALA A 190 7.07 14.71 -15.10
C ALA A 190 6.92 13.65 -14.00
N PHE A 191 6.16 12.60 -14.26
CA PHE A 191 6.02 11.48 -13.32
C PHE A 191 7.33 10.73 -13.09
N ARG A 192 8.19 10.60 -14.10
CA ARG A 192 9.52 10.02 -13.96
C ARG A 192 10.37 10.81 -12.96
N ILE A 193 10.42 12.14 -13.07
CA ILE A 193 11.13 13.01 -12.12
C ILE A 193 10.61 12.81 -10.71
N ILE A 194 9.28 12.87 -10.53
CA ILE A 194 8.68 12.70 -9.20
C ILE A 194 9.02 11.33 -8.59
N ARG A 195 8.92 10.26 -9.38
CA ARG A 195 9.23 8.91 -8.91
C ARG A 195 10.71 8.72 -8.61
N GLU A 196 11.62 9.20 -9.45
CA GLU A 196 13.07 9.14 -9.22
C GLU A 196 13.50 9.89 -7.95
N LYS A 197 12.68 10.84 -7.50
CA LYS A 197 12.92 11.63 -6.28
C LYS A 197 12.09 11.19 -5.08
N SER A 198 11.35 10.09 -5.23
CA SER A 198 10.48 9.50 -4.20
C SER A 198 9.49 10.48 -3.56
N LEU A 199 8.95 11.42 -4.34
CA LEU A 199 7.88 12.27 -3.84
C LEU A 199 6.52 11.58 -4.05
N SER A 200 5.58 11.79 -3.13
CA SER A 200 4.25 11.19 -3.23
C SER A 200 3.48 11.74 -4.43
N VAL A 201 2.59 10.92 -4.97
CA VAL A 201 1.82 11.23 -6.19
C VAL A 201 0.37 10.87 -5.96
N THR A 202 -0.51 11.81 -6.27
CA THR A 202 -1.93 11.54 -6.54
C THR A 202 -2.21 11.93 -8.00
N ILE A 203 -3.25 11.37 -8.62
CA ILE A 203 -3.62 11.69 -10.01
C ILE A 203 -5.14 11.67 -10.11
N HIS A 204 -5.75 12.71 -10.69
CA HIS A 204 -7.16 12.68 -11.06
C HIS A 204 -7.39 11.66 -12.17
N ALA A 205 -8.14 10.60 -11.86
CA ALA A 205 -8.41 9.53 -12.79
C ALA A 205 -9.74 8.82 -12.49
N GLY A 206 -10.42 8.37 -13.55
CA GLY A 206 -11.70 7.67 -13.44
C GLY A 206 -12.87 8.58 -13.11
N GLU A 207 -12.83 9.84 -13.55
CA GLU A 207 -13.91 10.81 -13.42
C GLU A 207 -14.70 10.93 -14.73
N ALA A 208 -14.04 11.35 -15.82
CA ALA A 208 -14.60 11.48 -17.17
C ALA A 208 -14.18 10.36 -18.15
N THR A 209 -13.04 9.68 -17.95
CA THR A 209 -12.48 8.70 -18.93
C THR A 209 -12.60 7.22 -18.51
N GLY A 210 -13.16 6.93 -17.34
CA GLY A 210 -13.43 5.55 -16.88
C GLY A 210 -12.21 4.81 -16.29
N ALA A 211 -12.32 3.50 -16.11
CA ALA A 211 -11.28 2.68 -15.45
C ALA A 211 -9.91 2.69 -16.15
N ARG A 212 -9.87 2.87 -17.48
CA ARG A 212 -8.61 2.95 -18.25
C ARG A 212 -7.72 4.10 -17.79
N SER A 213 -8.29 5.23 -17.40
CA SER A 213 -7.49 6.34 -16.89
C SER A 213 -6.89 6.03 -15.52
N VAL A 214 -7.63 5.30 -14.68
CA VAL A 214 -7.12 4.82 -13.38
C VAL A 214 -5.98 3.82 -13.59
N GLU A 215 -6.10 2.91 -14.56
CA GLU A 215 -5.00 2.01 -14.95
C GLU A 215 -3.73 2.78 -15.35
N LEU A 216 -3.87 3.79 -16.20
CA LEU A 216 -2.73 4.64 -16.59
C LEU A 216 -2.15 5.41 -15.39
N ALA A 217 -2.99 5.92 -14.49
CA ALA A 217 -2.52 6.57 -13.26
C ALA A 217 -1.75 5.60 -12.35
N LEU A 218 -2.22 4.36 -12.23
CA LEU A 218 -1.50 3.30 -11.51
C LEU A 218 -0.17 2.94 -12.17
N HIS A 219 -0.08 2.98 -13.50
CA HIS A 219 1.17 2.81 -14.26
C HIS A 219 2.15 3.97 -14.04
N CYS A 220 1.63 5.19 -13.87
CA CYS A 220 2.39 6.36 -13.46
C CYS A 220 2.81 6.32 -11.98
N ASN A 221 2.52 5.23 -11.26
CA ASN A 221 2.82 4.98 -9.85
C ASN A 221 2.11 5.96 -8.90
N ALA A 222 0.85 6.25 -9.16
CA ALA A 222 0.00 6.98 -8.23
C ALA A 222 -0.09 6.24 -6.88
N HIS A 223 0.13 6.98 -5.78
CA HIS A 223 0.00 6.50 -4.41
C HIS A 223 -1.45 6.65 -3.90
N ARG A 224 -2.18 7.62 -4.45
CA ARG A 224 -3.63 7.82 -4.29
C ARG A 224 -4.25 8.14 -5.65
N ILE A 225 -5.54 7.91 -5.80
CA ILE A 225 -6.29 8.30 -7.00
C ILE A 225 -7.29 9.38 -6.61
N GLY A 226 -7.22 10.52 -7.29
CA GLY A 226 -8.26 11.54 -7.27
C GLY A 226 -9.52 11.00 -7.92
N HIS A 227 -10.63 10.98 -7.18
CA HIS A 227 -11.90 10.35 -7.54
C HIS A 227 -11.85 8.82 -7.59
N GLY A 228 -11.43 8.24 -8.73
CA GLY A 228 -11.54 6.80 -8.99
C GLY A 228 -12.98 6.31 -9.13
N THR A 229 -13.94 7.21 -9.35
CA THR A 229 -15.39 6.94 -9.30
C THR A 229 -15.80 5.87 -10.29
N ARG A 230 -15.18 5.84 -11.47
CA ARG A 230 -15.48 4.89 -12.54
C ARG A 230 -14.49 3.72 -12.62
N ILE A 231 -13.66 3.50 -11.58
CA ILE A 231 -12.74 2.34 -11.54
C ILE A 231 -13.49 1.00 -11.63
N ILE A 232 -14.75 0.96 -11.18
CA ILE A 232 -15.58 -0.25 -11.17
C ILE A 232 -15.96 -0.79 -12.55
N GLU A 233 -15.74 0.00 -13.62
CA GLU A 233 -15.96 -0.43 -14.99
C GLU A 233 -14.98 -1.54 -15.42
N ASP A 234 -13.85 -1.71 -14.72
CA ASP A 234 -12.91 -2.81 -14.92
C ASP A 234 -12.46 -3.42 -13.57
N GLU A 235 -12.94 -4.63 -13.29
CA GLU A 235 -12.63 -5.37 -12.06
C GLU A 235 -11.12 -5.61 -11.87
N ARG A 236 -10.35 -5.77 -12.95
CA ARG A 236 -8.90 -6.00 -12.84
C ARG A 236 -8.19 -4.77 -12.28
N VAL A 237 -8.62 -3.57 -12.70
CA VAL A 237 -8.05 -2.30 -12.24
C VAL A 237 -8.47 -2.03 -10.79
N LEU A 238 -9.72 -2.33 -10.45
CA LEU A 238 -10.21 -2.25 -9.06
C LEU A 238 -9.44 -3.20 -8.13
N GLN A 239 -9.24 -4.44 -8.56
CA GLN A 239 -8.44 -5.44 -7.84
C GLN A 239 -7.00 -4.95 -7.62
N GLU A 240 -6.36 -4.39 -8.66
CA GLU A 240 -5.02 -3.80 -8.55
C GLU A 240 -4.97 -2.68 -7.50
N ALA A 241 -5.94 -1.77 -7.49
CA ALA A 241 -6.02 -0.69 -6.52
C ALA A 241 -6.23 -1.21 -5.08
N ILE A 242 -7.07 -2.23 -4.89
CA ILE A 242 -7.30 -2.86 -3.57
C ILE A 242 -6.04 -3.56 -3.07
N ASP A 243 -5.35 -4.32 -3.93
CA ASP A 243 -4.13 -5.04 -3.56
C ASP A 243 -3.00 -4.09 -3.16
N ARG A 244 -2.80 -3.06 -3.96
CA ARG A 244 -1.83 -2.00 -3.66
C ARG A 244 -2.29 -1.13 -2.48
N ARG A 245 -3.57 -1.24 -2.08
CA ARG A 245 -4.27 -0.39 -1.10
C ARG A 245 -4.15 1.09 -1.41
N VAL A 246 -4.33 1.42 -2.68
CA VAL A 246 -4.33 2.81 -3.17
C VAL A 246 -5.62 3.48 -2.68
N PRO A 247 -5.52 4.53 -1.84
CA PRO A 247 -6.69 5.29 -1.43
C PRO A 247 -7.38 5.95 -2.63
N LEU A 248 -8.71 5.92 -2.62
CA LEU A 248 -9.53 6.71 -3.55
C LEU A 248 -10.03 7.95 -2.81
N GLU A 249 -9.68 9.12 -3.31
CA GLU A 249 -10.12 10.42 -2.82
C GLU A 249 -11.52 10.70 -3.39
N CYS A 250 -12.57 10.26 -2.69
CA CYS A 250 -13.95 10.23 -3.16
C CYS A 250 -14.66 11.57 -2.92
N CYS A 251 -14.98 12.29 -4.00
CA CYS A 251 -15.62 13.60 -3.96
C CYS A 251 -17.07 13.51 -4.45
N VAL A 252 -18.01 13.13 -3.58
CA VAL A 252 -19.34 12.65 -3.97
C VAL A 252 -20.17 13.75 -4.63
N THR A 253 -20.20 14.94 -4.03
CA THR A 253 -20.93 16.09 -4.62
C THR A 253 -20.33 16.49 -5.96
N SER A 254 -19.00 16.62 -6.04
CA SER A 254 -18.28 16.93 -7.28
C SER A 254 -18.59 15.91 -8.38
N ASN A 255 -18.58 14.62 -8.08
CA ASN A 255 -18.85 13.57 -9.08
C ASN A 255 -20.26 13.61 -9.68
N VAL A 256 -21.25 14.14 -8.97
CA VAL A 256 -22.59 14.39 -9.52
C VAL A 256 -22.59 15.63 -10.42
N GLN A 257 -21.86 16.68 -10.02
CA GLN A 257 -21.74 17.93 -10.78
C GLN A 257 -20.91 17.78 -12.06
N THR A 258 -19.90 16.92 -12.05
CA THR A 258 -19.03 16.64 -13.21
C THR A 258 -19.56 15.54 -14.12
N LYS A 259 -20.69 14.92 -13.74
CA LYS A 259 -21.31 13.76 -14.41
C LYS A 259 -20.43 12.53 -14.50
N ALA A 260 -19.47 12.39 -13.58
CA ALA A 260 -18.84 11.10 -13.32
C ALA A 260 -19.86 10.04 -12.87
N VAL A 261 -20.92 10.48 -12.19
CA VAL A 261 -22.17 9.73 -11.99
C VAL A 261 -23.38 10.59 -12.34
N ALA A 262 -24.48 9.96 -12.78
CA ALA A 262 -25.64 10.71 -13.25
C ALA A 262 -26.40 11.43 -12.12
N LYS A 263 -26.55 10.74 -10.98
CA LYS A 263 -27.23 11.22 -9.77
C LYS A 263 -26.57 10.63 -8.53
N LEU A 264 -26.91 11.19 -7.38
CA LEU A 264 -26.29 10.85 -6.10
C LEU A 264 -26.40 9.35 -5.75
N GLU A 265 -27.56 8.74 -5.99
CA GLU A 265 -27.82 7.33 -5.62
C GLU A 265 -26.98 6.33 -6.42
N ASP A 266 -26.42 6.76 -7.56
CA ASP A 266 -25.60 5.91 -8.42
C ASP A 266 -24.13 5.88 -7.95
N HIS A 267 -23.76 6.69 -6.94
CA HIS A 267 -22.38 6.81 -6.52
C HIS A 267 -21.86 5.51 -5.85
N PRO A 268 -20.72 4.95 -6.31
CA PRO A 268 -20.28 3.60 -5.91
C PRO A 268 -19.59 3.52 -4.55
N ILE A 269 -19.46 4.62 -3.81
CA ILE A 269 -18.67 4.69 -2.56
C ILE A 269 -19.06 3.64 -1.52
N ARG A 270 -20.36 3.34 -1.37
CA ARG A 270 -20.84 2.28 -0.46
C ARG A 270 -20.27 0.93 -0.87
N LYS A 271 -20.39 0.59 -2.16
CA LYS A 271 -19.87 -0.65 -2.73
C LYS A 271 -18.35 -0.73 -2.61
N TYR A 272 -17.64 0.37 -2.84
CA TYR A 272 -16.18 0.44 -2.66
C TYR A 272 -15.75 0.14 -1.23
N PHE A 273 -16.40 0.76 -0.24
CA PHE A 273 -16.11 0.47 1.16
C PHE A 273 -16.37 -1.01 1.49
N ASP A 274 -17.48 -1.58 1.02
CA ASP A 274 -17.83 -3.00 1.24
C ASP A 274 -16.83 -3.96 0.59
N MET A 275 -16.22 -3.57 -0.53
CA MET A 275 -15.16 -4.31 -1.21
C MET A 275 -13.79 -4.14 -0.53
N GLY A 276 -13.68 -3.28 0.48
CA GLY A 276 -12.43 -3.04 1.24
C GLY A 276 -11.51 -2.01 0.61
N VAL A 277 -12.02 -1.21 -0.34
CA VAL A 277 -11.29 -0.05 -0.89
C VAL A 277 -11.08 0.97 0.23
N THR A 278 -9.89 1.60 0.26
CA THR A 278 -9.62 2.71 1.17
C THR A 278 -10.28 3.99 0.63
N THR A 279 -11.58 4.13 0.89
CA THR A 279 -12.41 5.26 0.44
C THR A 279 -12.23 6.46 1.37
N VAL A 280 -11.66 7.55 0.87
CA VAL A 280 -11.42 8.79 1.62
C VAL A 280 -12.40 9.86 1.15
N PRO A 281 -13.43 10.22 1.93
CA PRO A 281 -14.31 11.33 1.57
C PRO A 281 -13.55 12.64 1.49
N CYS A 282 -13.80 13.41 0.43
CA CYS A 282 -13.14 14.68 0.13
C CYS A 282 -14.14 15.67 -0.48
N THR A 283 -13.82 16.97 -0.43
CA THR A 283 -14.70 18.02 -0.98
C THR A 283 -14.43 18.36 -2.45
N ASP A 284 -13.23 18.08 -2.94
CA ASP A 284 -12.69 18.58 -4.20
C ASP A 284 -12.54 20.11 -4.22
N ASN A 285 -13.65 20.83 -4.36
CA ASN A 285 -13.68 22.28 -4.42
C ASN A 285 -14.80 22.80 -3.51
N PRO A 286 -14.57 23.07 -2.22
CA PRO A 286 -15.66 23.42 -1.30
C PRO A 286 -16.58 24.54 -1.79
N THR A 287 -16.01 25.60 -2.40
CA THR A 287 -16.79 26.72 -2.93
C THR A 287 -17.49 26.37 -4.23
N VAL A 288 -16.78 25.69 -5.16
CA VAL A 288 -17.35 25.32 -6.46
C VAL A 288 -18.41 24.23 -6.33
N SER A 289 -18.16 23.23 -5.50
CA SER A 289 -19.11 22.18 -5.18
C SER A 289 -20.23 22.63 -4.27
N GLY A 290 -20.08 23.75 -3.56
CA GLY A 290 -21.04 24.24 -2.58
C GLY A 290 -21.21 23.29 -1.39
N CYS A 291 -20.13 22.63 -0.97
CA CYS A 291 -20.16 21.61 0.07
C CYS A 291 -19.08 21.87 1.15
N THR A 292 -19.22 21.18 2.28
CA THR A 292 -18.16 21.09 3.30
C THR A 292 -17.83 19.62 3.53
N LEU A 293 -16.65 19.32 4.07
CA LEU A 293 -16.25 17.94 4.30
C LEU A 293 -17.20 17.27 5.32
N SER A 294 -17.56 17.96 6.40
CA SER A 294 -18.57 17.44 7.33
C SER A 294 -19.93 17.20 6.65
N GLY A 295 -20.28 18.01 5.65
CA GLY A 295 -21.44 17.82 4.78
C GLY A 295 -21.37 16.53 3.96
N GLU A 296 -20.21 16.23 3.35
CA GLU A 296 -19.98 14.97 2.64
C GLU A 296 -20.15 13.78 3.60
N TYR A 297 -19.51 13.79 4.78
CA TYR A 297 -19.68 12.71 5.78
C TYR A 297 -21.14 12.56 6.25
N TYR A 298 -21.84 13.68 6.46
CA TYR A 298 -23.26 13.64 6.83
C TYR A 298 -24.13 13.05 5.73
N MET A 299 -23.84 13.39 4.46
CA MET A 299 -24.51 12.82 3.29
C MET A 299 -24.25 11.31 3.19
N LEU A 300 -23.03 10.84 3.43
CA LEU A 300 -22.73 9.41 3.49
C LEU A 300 -23.57 8.69 4.55
N HIS A 301 -23.68 9.27 5.75
CA HIS A 301 -24.52 8.72 6.80
C HIS A 301 -26.02 8.69 6.40
N LYS A 302 -26.55 9.75 5.81
CA LYS A 302 -27.99 9.88 5.50
C LYS A 302 -28.46 9.23 4.22
N LYS A 303 -27.61 9.16 3.19
CA LYS A 303 -28.00 8.74 1.83
C LYS A 303 -27.40 7.39 1.44
N PHE A 304 -26.23 7.06 1.99
CA PHE A 304 -25.51 5.81 1.69
C PHE A 304 -25.51 4.83 2.87
N ASN A 305 -26.27 5.12 3.92
CA ASN A 305 -26.48 4.27 5.10
C ASN A 305 -25.17 3.87 5.82
N PHE A 306 -24.16 4.74 5.80
CA PHE A 306 -22.96 4.52 6.61
C PHE A 306 -23.29 4.68 8.10
N ASN A 307 -22.92 3.70 8.91
CA ASN A 307 -23.09 3.78 10.36
C ASN A 307 -21.94 4.57 11.01
N VAL A 308 -22.03 4.83 12.32
CA VAL A 308 -21.05 5.66 13.04
C VAL A 308 -19.63 5.07 13.02
N ALA A 309 -19.50 3.74 13.12
CA ALA A 309 -18.20 3.08 13.06
C ALA A 309 -17.57 3.19 11.67
N GLU A 310 -18.36 3.04 10.61
CA GLU A 310 -17.88 3.19 9.24
C GLU A 310 -17.48 4.63 8.93
N ILE A 311 -18.26 5.62 9.40
CA ILE A 311 -17.89 7.05 9.31
C ILE A 311 -16.54 7.31 10.00
N LEU A 312 -16.33 6.76 11.20
CA LEU A 312 -15.06 6.89 11.91
C LEU A 312 -13.91 6.15 11.20
N ARG A 313 -14.20 5.03 10.53
CA ARG A 313 -13.23 4.29 9.72
C ARG A 313 -12.81 5.08 8.48
N MET A 314 -13.75 5.69 7.77
CA MET A 314 -13.46 6.57 6.63
C MET A 314 -12.67 7.82 7.05
N ALA A 315 -12.98 8.39 8.21
CA ALA A 315 -12.18 9.47 8.79
C ALA A 315 -10.73 9.03 9.05
N ASP A 316 -10.52 7.83 9.61
CA ASP A 316 -9.18 7.25 9.78
C ASP A 316 -8.49 6.97 8.43
N TYR A 317 -9.22 6.57 7.38
CA TYR A 317 -8.65 6.41 6.03
C TYR A 317 -8.07 7.71 5.49
N GLY A 318 -8.70 8.87 5.77
CA GLY A 318 -8.13 10.17 5.43
C GLY A 318 -6.77 10.41 6.11
N PHE A 319 -6.67 10.18 7.41
CA PHE A 319 -5.38 10.32 8.10
C PHE A 319 -4.36 9.26 7.64
N ARG A 320 -4.81 8.05 7.31
CA ARG A 320 -3.95 6.97 6.80
C ARG A 320 -3.41 7.27 5.40
N GLY A 321 -4.20 7.95 4.56
CA GLY A 321 -3.81 8.37 3.22
C GLY A 321 -2.88 9.58 3.20
N ALA A 322 -2.70 10.27 4.32
CA ALA A 322 -1.91 11.51 4.41
C ALA A 322 -0.45 11.32 3.93
N PHE A 323 0.03 12.23 3.08
CA PHE A 323 1.42 12.32 2.64
C PHE A 323 2.28 13.01 3.72
N VAL A 324 2.50 12.28 4.81
CA VAL A 324 3.39 12.64 5.91
C VAL A 324 4.16 11.41 6.39
N PRO A 325 5.30 11.59 7.09
CA PRO A 325 6.01 10.47 7.70
C PRO A 325 5.10 9.60 8.58
N GLU A 326 5.36 8.29 8.61
CA GLU A 326 4.48 7.32 9.28
C GLU A 326 4.29 7.60 10.78
N SER A 327 5.33 8.13 11.45
CA SER A 327 5.25 8.55 12.86
C SER A 327 4.23 9.68 13.08
N MET A 328 4.21 10.68 12.19
CA MET A 328 3.23 11.76 12.22
C MET A 328 1.84 11.25 11.89
N LYS A 329 1.73 10.37 10.89
CA LYS A 329 0.48 9.72 10.49
C LYS A 329 -0.16 8.97 11.64
N LYS A 330 0.61 8.14 12.35
CA LYS A 330 0.15 7.39 13.53
C LYS A 330 -0.35 8.32 14.64
N ARG A 331 0.38 9.40 14.93
CA ARG A 331 -0.04 10.41 15.92
C ARG A 331 -1.38 11.04 15.54
N LEU A 332 -1.53 11.51 14.31
CA LEU A 332 -2.76 12.15 13.83
C LEU A 332 -3.97 11.21 13.93
N ARG A 333 -3.80 9.94 13.54
CA ARG A 333 -4.85 8.91 13.63
C ARG A 333 -5.32 8.68 15.07
N ILE A 334 -4.36 8.57 16.01
CA ILE A 334 -4.65 8.38 17.43
C ILE A 334 -5.40 9.58 18.01
N GLU A 335 -4.91 10.80 17.77
CA GLU A 335 -5.55 12.03 18.25
C GLU A 335 -6.97 12.18 17.71
N ALA A 336 -7.16 11.94 16.41
CA ALA A 336 -8.45 12.01 15.74
C ALA A 336 -9.47 11.01 16.32
N PHE A 337 -9.04 9.76 16.54
CA PHE A 337 -9.89 8.73 17.12
C PHE A 337 -10.33 9.07 18.55
N VAL A 338 -9.38 9.43 19.43
CA VAL A 338 -9.67 9.75 20.83
C VAL A 338 -10.64 10.92 20.93
N LYS A 339 -10.40 11.99 20.15
CA LYS A 339 -11.29 13.16 20.14
C LYS A 339 -12.67 12.82 19.56
N SER A 340 -12.74 12.03 18.49
CA SER A 340 -14.02 11.60 17.91
C SER A 340 -14.86 10.80 18.91
N LEU A 341 -14.27 9.83 19.62
CA LEU A 341 -14.99 9.08 20.63
C LEU A 341 -15.46 9.94 21.81
N LYS A 342 -14.68 10.94 22.21
CA LYS A 342 -15.12 11.92 23.19
C LYS A 342 -16.35 12.68 22.71
N VAL A 343 -16.31 13.22 21.49
CA VAL A 343 -17.44 13.95 20.87
C VAL A 343 -18.69 13.08 20.80
N LEU A 344 -18.57 11.84 20.33
CA LEU A 344 -19.71 10.92 20.21
C LEU A 344 -20.35 10.63 21.57
N LYS A 345 -19.54 10.37 22.60
CA LYS A 345 -20.03 10.13 23.97
C LYS A 345 -20.69 11.35 24.60
N GLU A 346 -20.07 12.52 24.47
CA GLU A 346 -20.61 13.78 25.02
C GLU A 346 -21.96 14.15 24.39
N ASN A 347 -22.20 13.73 23.15
CA ASN A 347 -23.47 13.93 22.44
C ASN A 347 -24.45 12.75 22.55
N GLY A 348 -24.15 11.72 23.37
CA GLY A 348 -25.05 10.59 23.58
C GLY A 348 -25.27 9.69 22.34
N ILE A 349 -24.30 9.68 21.41
CA ILE A 349 -24.31 8.78 20.25
C ILE A 349 -23.99 7.35 20.71
N ASP A 350 -24.71 6.38 20.16
CA ASP A 350 -24.44 4.96 20.40
C ASP A 350 -23.13 4.55 19.72
N ILE A 351 -22.21 4.02 20.52
CA ILE A 351 -20.89 3.60 20.08
C ILE A 351 -20.77 2.07 20.01
N SER A 352 -21.84 1.31 20.22
CA SER A 352 -21.80 -0.16 20.20
C SER A 352 -21.29 -0.71 18.86
N SER A 353 -21.59 -0.05 17.74
CA SER A 353 -21.01 -0.43 16.43
C SER A 353 -19.48 -0.23 16.36
N ILE A 354 -18.95 0.74 17.12
CA ILE A 354 -17.51 1.01 17.20
C ILE A 354 -16.83 0.01 18.15
N GLU A 355 -17.50 -0.33 19.25
CA GLU A 355 -17.04 -1.36 20.19
C GLU A 355 -16.97 -2.74 19.52
N ALA A 356 -17.92 -3.04 18.62
CA ALA A 356 -17.89 -4.23 17.77
C ALA A 356 -16.74 -4.21 16.73
N ASP A 357 -16.25 -3.02 16.35
CA ASP A 357 -15.12 -2.82 15.42
C ASP A 357 -13.79 -2.49 16.13
N ALA A 358 -13.68 -2.80 17.41
CA ALA A 358 -12.52 -2.42 18.22
C ALA A 358 -11.19 -2.96 17.67
N GLU A 359 -11.20 -4.15 17.03
CA GLU A 359 -10.01 -4.77 16.45
C GLU A 359 -9.30 -3.85 15.45
N TYR A 360 -10.04 -3.06 14.67
CA TYR A 360 -9.47 -2.14 13.69
C TYR A 360 -8.52 -1.13 14.35
N TYR A 361 -8.95 -0.52 15.46
CA TYR A 361 -8.20 0.51 16.17
C TYR A 361 -7.14 -0.08 17.12
N HIS A 362 -7.28 -1.33 17.55
CA HIS A 362 -6.26 -2.03 18.34
C HIS A 362 -4.93 -2.17 17.58
N LYS A 363 -4.97 -2.27 16.24
CA LYS A 363 -3.76 -2.28 15.41
C LYS A 363 -2.96 -0.97 15.51
N LEU A 364 -3.57 0.11 16.01
CA LEU A 364 -2.92 1.38 16.32
C LEU A 364 -2.47 1.49 17.79
N GLY A 365 -2.71 0.46 18.60
CA GLY A 365 -2.44 0.45 20.04
C GLY A 365 -3.50 1.18 20.87
N LEU A 366 -4.71 1.35 20.33
CA LEU A 366 -5.84 2.03 21.01
C LEU A 366 -6.79 1.02 21.63
N THR A 367 -7.53 1.44 22.66
CA THR A 367 -8.63 0.67 23.26
C THR A 367 -9.96 1.35 22.94
N VAL A 368 -11.04 0.57 22.81
CA VAL A 368 -12.38 1.09 22.45
C VAL A 368 -13.41 0.68 23.52
N PRO A 369 -13.98 1.63 24.29
CA PRO A 369 -13.57 3.04 24.38
C PRO A 369 -12.17 3.22 24.99
N PRO A 370 -11.54 4.41 24.86
CA PRO A 370 -10.20 4.66 25.36
C PRO A 370 -10.22 4.57 26.88
N ALA A 371 -9.62 3.50 27.39
CA ALA A 371 -9.42 3.27 28.81
C ALA A 371 -7.95 2.98 29.04
N PHE A 372 -7.36 3.64 30.04
CA PHE A 372 -6.09 3.22 30.57
C PHE A 372 -6.33 1.92 31.35
N VAL A 373 -6.10 0.80 30.68
CA VAL A 373 -6.07 -0.51 31.33
C VAL A 373 -4.59 -0.79 31.61
N PRO A 374 -4.15 -0.88 32.88
CA PRO A 374 -2.78 -1.26 33.17
C PRO A 374 -2.48 -2.60 32.48
N PRO A 375 -1.31 -2.75 31.85
CA PRO A 375 -1.01 -3.94 31.06
C PRO A 375 -1.14 -5.19 31.93
N VAL A 376 -2.16 -6.00 31.64
CA VAL A 376 -2.29 -7.33 32.24
C VAL A 376 -1.18 -8.18 31.61
N ARG A 377 -0.36 -8.83 32.45
CA ARG A 377 0.66 -9.75 31.95
C ARG A 377 -0.03 -10.93 31.26
N ASN A 378 -0.04 -10.91 29.94
CA ASN A 378 -0.37 -12.09 29.14
C ASN A 378 0.58 -13.23 29.49
N PRO A 379 0.15 -14.50 29.31
CA PRO A 379 1.10 -15.59 29.21
C PRO A 379 2.18 -15.22 28.17
N PRO A 380 3.45 -15.62 28.40
CA PRO A 380 4.48 -15.39 27.41
C PRO A 380 4.10 -16.07 26.09
N LEU A 381 4.55 -15.49 24.97
CA LEU A 381 4.53 -16.20 23.69
C LEU A 381 5.29 -17.52 23.86
N THR A 382 4.72 -18.61 23.36
CA THR A 382 5.35 -19.94 23.41
C THR A 382 5.38 -20.55 22.02
N LEU A 383 6.35 -21.45 21.79
CA LEU A 383 6.42 -22.22 20.55
C LEU A 383 5.13 -23.04 20.32
N ALA A 384 4.57 -23.63 21.39
CA ALA A 384 3.33 -24.41 21.32
C ALA A 384 2.13 -23.56 20.87
N LEU A 385 2.05 -22.30 21.29
CA LEU A 385 1.05 -21.37 20.77
C LEU A 385 1.27 -21.13 19.27
N ILE A 386 2.49 -20.77 18.87
CA ILE A 386 2.79 -20.49 17.45
C ILE A 386 2.50 -21.70 16.57
N GLN A 387 2.84 -22.91 17.01
CA GLN A 387 2.56 -24.16 16.28
C GLN A 387 1.07 -24.33 15.97
N GLN A 388 0.19 -23.96 16.90
CA GLN A 388 -1.26 -24.04 16.71
C GLN A 388 -1.81 -22.95 15.79
N LEU A 389 -1.16 -21.78 15.70
CA LEU A 389 -1.66 -20.67 14.87
C LEU A 389 -1.66 -21.03 13.38
N PRO A 390 -2.71 -20.66 12.60
CA PRO A 390 -2.64 -20.74 11.14
C PRO A 390 -1.56 -19.82 10.60
N LYS A 391 -0.81 -20.29 9.60
CA LYS A 391 0.31 -19.54 9.01
C LYS A 391 0.19 -19.41 7.50
N CYS A 392 0.82 -18.35 7.00
CA CYS A 392 1.01 -18.05 5.59
C CYS A 392 2.51 -18.00 5.28
N ASP A 393 2.94 -18.50 4.12
CA ASP A 393 4.35 -18.52 3.71
C ASP A 393 4.51 -18.03 2.26
N LEU A 394 5.09 -16.84 2.09
CA LEU A 394 5.03 -16.05 0.84
C LEU A 394 6.21 -16.22 -0.12
N ASP A 395 7.29 -16.89 0.30
CA ASP A 395 8.46 -17.10 -0.55
C ASP A 395 9.18 -18.41 -0.18
N CYS A 396 8.46 -19.52 -0.26
CA CYS A 396 9.02 -20.84 -0.04
C CYS A 396 9.78 -21.30 -1.29
N ARG A 397 11.09 -21.07 -1.32
CA ARG A 397 11.94 -21.46 -2.46
C ARG A 397 11.95 -22.97 -2.62
N PHE A 398 11.49 -23.48 -3.77
CA PHE A 398 11.51 -24.92 -4.04
C PHE A 398 12.92 -25.51 -3.87
N ILE A 399 13.91 -24.88 -4.53
CA ILE A 399 15.32 -25.22 -4.30
C ILE A 399 15.74 -24.69 -2.92
N GLY A 400 16.16 -25.61 -2.05
CA GLY A 400 16.59 -25.35 -0.67
C GLY A 400 15.50 -25.59 0.38
N SER A 401 14.27 -25.90 -0.01
CA SER A 401 13.19 -26.28 0.92
C SER A 401 12.76 -27.74 0.81
N VAL A 402 13.24 -28.49 -0.20
CA VAL A 402 13.02 -29.94 -0.28
C VAL A 402 13.69 -30.63 0.92
N PRO A 403 12.96 -31.47 1.68
CA PRO A 403 13.50 -32.18 2.83
C PRO A 403 14.79 -32.94 2.51
N ILE A 404 15.83 -32.73 3.30
CA ILE A 404 17.16 -33.35 3.09
C ILE A 404 17.09 -34.90 3.04
N PRO A 405 16.27 -35.59 3.86
CA PRO A 405 16.10 -37.05 3.72
C PRO A 405 15.60 -37.48 2.33
N LEU A 406 14.74 -36.68 1.68
CA LEU A 406 14.29 -36.97 0.32
C LEU A 406 15.39 -36.71 -0.71
N LEU A 407 16.16 -35.63 -0.55
CA LEU A 407 17.34 -35.38 -1.40
C LEU A 407 18.37 -36.52 -1.30
N PHE A 408 18.58 -37.07 -0.10
CA PHE A 408 19.44 -38.22 0.09
C PHE A 408 18.90 -39.47 -0.62
N LYS A 409 17.58 -39.72 -0.55
CA LYS A 409 16.94 -40.80 -1.32
C LYS A 409 17.16 -40.63 -2.83
N PHE A 410 16.90 -39.42 -3.37
CA PHE A 410 17.13 -39.13 -4.79
C PHE A 410 18.60 -39.34 -5.19
N TYR A 411 19.53 -39.03 -4.29
CA TYR A 411 20.95 -39.28 -4.50
C TYR A 411 21.29 -40.78 -4.54
N GLN A 412 20.63 -41.60 -3.72
CA GLN A 412 20.82 -43.06 -3.72
C GLN A 412 20.28 -43.69 -5.01
N ASP A 413 19.17 -43.15 -5.54
CA ASP A 413 18.50 -43.64 -6.74
C ASP A 413 19.20 -43.22 -8.05
N LEU A 414 20.23 -42.37 -7.98
CA LEU A 414 21.00 -41.97 -9.15
C LEU A 414 21.84 -43.13 -9.73
N PRO A 415 21.94 -43.25 -11.07
CA PRO A 415 22.91 -44.11 -11.72
C PRO A 415 24.35 -43.83 -11.25
N ASP A 416 25.18 -44.87 -11.15
CA ASP A 416 26.54 -44.80 -10.61
C ASP A 416 27.42 -43.74 -11.29
N ASP A 417 27.32 -43.60 -12.62
CA ASP A 417 28.08 -42.65 -13.41
C ASP A 417 27.71 -41.19 -13.11
N LYS A 418 26.43 -40.94 -12.79
CA LYS A 418 25.94 -39.61 -12.38
C LYS A 418 26.27 -39.34 -10.92
N ARG A 419 26.11 -40.34 -10.05
CA ARG A 419 26.41 -40.25 -8.61
C ARG A 419 27.90 -40.01 -8.36
N ALA A 420 28.78 -40.60 -9.16
CA ALA A 420 30.24 -40.41 -9.07
C ALA A 420 30.69 -38.95 -9.29
N LYS A 421 29.86 -38.11 -9.93
CA LYS A 421 30.14 -36.68 -10.18
C LYS A 421 29.65 -35.76 -9.05
N LEU A 422 29.13 -36.33 -7.97
CA LEU A 422 28.62 -35.63 -6.80
C LEU A 422 29.48 -35.96 -5.57
N PRO A 423 29.44 -35.12 -4.52
CA PRO A 423 30.03 -35.47 -3.23
C PRO A 423 29.45 -36.81 -2.71
N LYS A 424 30.26 -37.55 -1.95
CA LYS A 424 29.86 -38.85 -1.40
C LYS A 424 29.25 -38.67 -0.02
N PHE A 425 28.13 -39.35 0.21
CA PHE A 425 27.41 -39.33 1.48
C PHE A 425 27.05 -40.77 1.86
N ALA A 426 27.40 -41.20 3.07
CA ALA A 426 27.02 -42.52 3.57
C ALA A 426 25.58 -42.53 4.12
N ASN A 427 25.09 -41.39 4.61
CA ASN A 427 23.75 -41.24 5.19
C ASN A 427 23.23 -39.81 5.02
N ALA A 428 21.94 -39.61 5.32
CA ALA A 428 21.29 -38.29 5.23
C ALA A 428 21.86 -37.25 6.21
N SER A 429 22.48 -37.67 7.32
CA SER A 429 23.11 -36.74 8.26
C SER A 429 24.36 -36.12 7.66
N GLU A 430 25.22 -36.90 7.01
CA GLU A 430 26.39 -36.36 6.31
C GLU A 430 26.00 -35.39 5.18
N MET A 431 24.93 -35.69 4.45
CA MET A 431 24.39 -34.76 3.46
C MET A 431 23.87 -33.48 4.12
N ARG A 432 23.19 -33.58 5.27
CA ARG A 432 22.73 -32.42 6.04
C ARG A 432 23.91 -31.56 6.47
N ASP A 433 24.94 -32.15 7.05
CA ASP A 433 26.12 -31.41 7.53
C ASP A 433 26.80 -30.68 6.37
N TYR A 434 26.92 -31.33 5.21
CA TYR A 434 27.41 -30.70 3.99
C TYR A 434 26.54 -29.53 3.51
N MET A 435 25.22 -29.68 3.52
CA MET A 435 24.28 -28.67 3.03
C MET A 435 24.04 -27.52 4.02
N CYS A 436 24.21 -27.75 5.33
CA CYS A 436 23.85 -26.82 6.39
C CYS A 436 25.06 -26.25 7.16
N SER A 437 26.29 -26.73 6.94
CA SER A 437 27.49 -26.20 7.61
C SER A 437 27.66 -24.71 7.31
N LYS A 438 27.48 -23.88 8.34
CA LYS A 438 27.59 -22.41 8.29
C LYS A 438 29.05 -21.91 8.42
N ASP A 439 30.01 -22.81 8.47
CA ASP A 439 31.44 -22.49 8.66
C ASP A 439 32.09 -21.93 7.38
N ASP A 440 31.37 -21.95 6.26
CA ASP A 440 31.82 -21.49 4.95
C ASP A 440 30.70 -20.73 4.25
N GLU A 441 30.98 -19.51 3.79
CA GLU A 441 30.03 -18.60 3.13
C GLU A 441 29.38 -19.21 1.88
N THR A 442 29.97 -20.25 1.28
CA THR A 442 29.46 -20.91 0.08
C THR A 442 28.43 -22.00 0.33
N TYR A 443 28.08 -22.30 1.60
CA TYR A 443 27.22 -23.44 1.95
C TYR A 443 25.87 -23.46 1.23
N ARG A 444 25.24 -22.29 1.10
CA ARG A 444 23.97 -22.16 0.38
C ARG A 444 24.14 -22.47 -1.11
N THR A 445 25.25 -22.06 -1.71
CA THR A 445 25.54 -22.30 -3.13
C THR A 445 25.79 -23.78 -3.39
N ARG A 446 26.57 -24.48 -2.54
CA ARG A 446 26.75 -25.94 -2.66
C ARG A 446 25.44 -26.70 -2.47
N ALA A 447 24.65 -26.33 -1.47
CA ALA A 447 23.37 -26.97 -1.17
C ALA A 447 22.37 -26.81 -2.33
N LYS A 448 22.23 -25.59 -2.85
CA LYS A 448 21.40 -25.31 -4.04
C LYS A 448 21.88 -26.10 -5.25
N THR A 449 23.19 -26.13 -5.50
CA THR A 449 23.77 -26.85 -6.64
C THR A 449 23.49 -28.35 -6.56
N LEU A 450 23.64 -28.95 -5.38
CA LEU A 450 23.32 -30.36 -5.16
C LEU A 450 21.83 -30.64 -5.38
N ALA A 451 20.95 -29.86 -4.74
CA ALA A 451 19.50 -30.01 -4.87
C ALA A 451 19.04 -29.87 -6.33
N THR A 452 19.54 -28.88 -7.07
CA THR A 452 19.23 -28.70 -8.49
C THR A 452 19.63 -29.93 -9.30
N LYS A 453 20.80 -30.53 -9.07
CA LYS A 453 21.23 -31.74 -9.81
C LYS A 453 20.35 -32.96 -9.53
N LEU A 454 19.73 -33.03 -8.35
CA LEU A 454 18.86 -34.13 -7.94
C LEU A 454 17.41 -33.94 -8.44
N LEU A 455 16.95 -32.70 -8.60
CA LEU A 455 15.58 -32.37 -9.00
C LEU A 455 15.47 -32.19 -10.52
N GLN A 456 15.73 -33.25 -11.29
CA GLN A 456 15.71 -33.18 -12.77
C GLN A 456 14.69 -34.13 -13.43
N THR A 457 14.02 -34.98 -12.66
CA THR A 457 12.98 -35.89 -13.16
C THR A 457 11.62 -35.48 -12.61
N GLU A 458 10.55 -35.84 -13.31
CA GLU A 458 9.19 -35.59 -12.85
C GLU A 458 8.94 -36.15 -11.44
N ASP A 459 9.34 -37.41 -11.20
CA ASP A 459 9.15 -38.09 -9.91
C ASP A 459 9.84 -37.35 -8.75
N ASN A 460 11.08 -36.89 -8.95
CA ASN A 460 11.82 -36.16 -7.93
C ASN A 460 11.21 -34.77 -7.67
N ILE A 461 10.71 -34.10 -8.71
CA ILE A 461 10.05 -32.80 -8.57
C ILE A 461 8.75 -32.96 -7.78
N ARG A 462 7.91 -33.94 -8.14
CA ARG A 462 6.66 -34.25 -7.43
C ARG A 462 6.89 -34.61 -5.97
N THR A 463 7.78 -35.58 -5.74
CA THR A 463 8.09 -36.06 -4.39
C THR A 463 8.72 -34.94 -3.55
N GLY A 464 9.60 -34.13 -4.14
CA GLY A 464 10.21 -32.99 -3.47
C GLY A 464 9.20 -31.92 -3.07
N LEU A 465 8.25 -31.60 -3.97
CA LEU A 465 7.18 -30.64 -3.69
C LEU A 465 6.25 -31.17 -2.60
N ARG A 466 5.80 -32.42 -2.72
CA ARG A 466 4.98 -33.07 -1.69
C ARG A 466 5.63 -33.03 -0.31
N GLY A 467 6.93 -33.29 -0.22
CA GLY A 467 7.68 -33.19 1.04
C GLY A 467 7.65 -31.78 1.66
N ILE A 468 7.81 -30.74 0.83
CA ILE A 468 7.68 -29.33 1.29
C ILE A 468 6.28 -29.08 1.86
N LEU A 469 5.24 -29.54 1.15
CA LEU A 469 3.84 -29.34 1.52
C LEU A 469 3.46 -30.12 2.79
N GLU A 470 4.02 -31.32 2.99
CA GLU A 470 3.83 -32.11 4.20
C GLU A 470 4.42 -31.42 5.43
N GLU A 471 5.65 -30.91 5.34
CA GLU A 471 6.27 -30.14 6.43
C GLU A 471 5.51 -28.84 6.71
N ALA A 472 5.04 -28.15 5.67
CA ALA A 472 4.24 -26.93 5.82
C ALA A 472 2.89 -27.22 6.51
N HIS A 473 2.17 -28.25 6.05
CA HIS A 473 0.89 -28.65 6.64
C HIS A 473 1.04 -29.07 8.10
N ALA A 474 2.07 -29.85 8.41
CA ALA A 474 2.38 -30.28 9.78
C ALA A 474 2.66 -29.10 10.73
N ASP A 475 3.10 -27.96 10.20
CA ASP A 475 3.36 -26.74 10.95
C ASP A 475 2.21 -25.72 10.85
N ASN A 476 1.02 -26.20 10.51
CA ASN A 476 -0.24 -25.45 10.37
C ASN A 476 -0.19 -24.28 9.37
N VAL A 477 0.53 -24.46 8.25
CA VAL A 477 0.43 -23.56 7.10
C VAL A 477 -0.87 -23.84 6.35
N VAL A 478 -1.68 -22.80 6.15
CA VAL A 478 -2.97 -22.89 5.43
C VAL A 478 -2.88 -22.35 4.00
N TYR A 479 -1.88 -21.51 3.73
CA TYR A 479 -1.59 -20.94 2.41
C TYR A 479 -0.08 -20.83 2.20
N ILE A 480 0.41 -21.28 1.04
CA ILE A 480 1.82 -21.21 0.67
C ILE A 480 2.01 -20.75 -0.78
N GLU A 481 2.97 -19.87 -0.98
CA GLU A 481 3.51 -19.51 -2.29
C GLU A 481 4.88 -20.19 -2.46
N VAL A 482 4.91 -21.19 -3.34
CA VAL A 482 6.13 -21.92 -3.68
C VAL A 482 6.82 -21.22 -4.84
N THR A 483 8.01 -20.71 -4.58
CA THR A 483 8.81 -19.98 -5.55
C THR A 483 9.69 -20.95 -6.34
N ILE A 484 9.44 -21.08 -7.65
CA ILE A 484 10.10 -22.04 -8.55
C ILE A 484 10.87 -21.34 -9.66
N SER A 485 12.02 -21.88 -10.06
CA SER A 485 12.77 -21.45 -11.26
C SER A 485 12.79 -22.60 -12.27
N PRO A 486 11.76 -22.74 -13.14
CA PRO A 486 11.60 -23.90 -14.02
C PRO A 486 12.82 -24.20 -14.89
N ILE A 487 13.51 -23.15 -15.34
CA ILE A 487 14.72 -23.24 -16.17
C ILE A 487 15.87 -24.04 -15.52
N PHE A 488 15.87 -24.21 -14.20
CA PHE A 488 16.88 -25.02 -13.52
C PHE A 488 16.56 -26.52 -13.51
N HIS A 489 15.38 -26.93 -13.95
CA HIS A 489 14.91 -28.31 -13.90
C HIS A 489 14.80 -28.99 -15.28
N ILE A 490 15.35 -28.35 -16.33
CA ILE A 490 15.23 -28.82 -17.72
C ILE A 490 16.39 -29.71 -18.19
N LYS A 491 17.44 -29.91 -17.38
CA LYS A 491 18.62 -30.71 -17.80
C LYS A 491 18.29 -32.21 -17.90
N GLY A 492 17.19 -32.64 -17.29
CA GLY A 492 16.64 -34.00 -17.43
C GLY A 492 15.78 -34.24 -18.67
N GLY A 493 15.60 -33.23 -19.54
CA GLY A 493 14.80 -33.34 -20.77
C GLY A 493 13.37 -32.78 -20.66
N LEU A 494 12.98 -32.26 -19.48
CA LEU A 494 11.72 -31.55 -19.30
C LEU A 494 11.77 -30.14 -19.91
N THR A 495 10.65 -29.63 -20.39
CA THR A 495 10.49 -28.19 -20.71
C THR A 495 10.12 -27.39 -19.46
N MET A 496 10.20 -26.05 -19.54
CA MET A 496 9.79 -25.19 -18.41
C MET A 496 8.30 -25.33 -18.10
N GLU A 497 7.47 -25.41 -19.15
CA GLU A 497 6.02 -25.63 -19.09
C GLU A 497 5.71 -26.94 -18.36
N GLN A 498 6.37 -28.04 -18.74
CA GLN A 498 6.21 -29.33 -18.08
C GLN A 498 6.56 -29.26 -16.59
N VAL A 499 7.64 -28.57 -16.22
CA VAL A 499 8.01 -28.41 -14.80
C VAL A 499 6.92 -27.66 -14.03
N VAL A 500 6.34 -26.61 -14.60
CA VAL A 500 5.24 -25.86 -13.97
C VAL A 500 3.97 -26.71 -13.87
N ASP A 501 3.59 -27.41 -14.96
CA ASP A 501 2.41 -28.30 -14.99
C ASP A 501 2.53 -29.42 -13.96
N ILE A 502 3.71 -30.04 -13.82
CA ILE A 502 3.99 -31.08 -12.80
C ILE A 502 3.76 -30.54 -11.39
N CYS A 503 4.30 -29.35 -11.10
CA CYS A 503 4.15 -28.71 -9.80
C CYS A 503 2.68 -28.40 -9.48
N ILE A 504 1.94 -27.84 -10.44
CA ILE A 504 0.52 -27.50 -10.30
C ILE A 504 -0.32 -28.76 -10.09
N ASP A 505 -0.12 -29.79 -10.90
CA ASP A 505 -0.83 -31.06 -10.77
C ASP A 505 -0.56 -31.72 -9.41
N GLU A 506 0.68 -31.70 -8.93
CA GLU A 506 1.03 -32.23 -7.61
C GLU A 506 0.40 -31.44 -6.47
N ALA A 507 0.39 -30.10 -6.56
CA ALA A 507 -0.28 -29.22 -5.61
C ALA A 507 -1.79 -29.51 -5.54
N ASN A 508 -2.44 -29.66 -6.69
CA ASN A 508 -3.88 -29.98 -6.78
C ASN A 508 -4.19 -31.35 -6.15
N LYS A 509 -3.29 -32.34 -6.31
CA LYS A 509 -3.41 -33.66 -5.67
C LYS A 509 -3.22 -33.62 -4.16
N PHE A 510 -2.48 -32.64 -3.62
CA PHE A 510 -2.20 -32.55 -2.19
C PHE A 510 -3.44 -32.17 -1.37
N GLY A 511 -4.19 -31.15 -1.81
CA GLY A 511 -5.54 -30.80 -1.32
C GLY A 511 -5.71 -30.40 0.16
N ARG A 512 -4.65 -30.42 0.98
CA ARG A 512 -4.72 -30.16 2.45
C ARG A 512 -4.40 -28.72 2.87
N LEU A 513 -3.86 -27.92 1.96
CA LEU A 513 -3.63 -26.48 2.11
C LEU A 513 -3.64 -25.83 0.72
N GLU A 514 -3.82 -24.50 0.67
CA GLU A 514 -3.81 -23.78 -0.61
C GLU A 514 -2.37 -23.54 -1.07
N VAL A 515 -2.05 -23.98 -2.29
CA VAL A 515 -0.71 -23.87 -2.88
C VAL A 515 -0.79 -23.03 -4.14
N LYS A 516 0.01 -21.97 -4.18
CA LYS A 516 0.22 -21.14 -5.38
C LYS A 516 1.69 -21.08 -5.73
N PHE A 517 2.00 -20.65 -6.95
CA PHE A 517 3.36 -20.61 -7.46
C PHE A 517 3.81 -19.20 -7.81
N VAL A 518 5.07 -18.91 -7.55
CA VAL A 518 5.76 -17.69 -8.00
C VAL A 518 6.90 -18.10 -8.92
N ILE A 519 6.90 -17.62 -10.16
CA ILE A 519 7.97 -17.92 -11.12
C ILE A 519 9.16 -17.00 -10.82
N ASN A 520 10.32 -17.59 -10.59
CA ASN A 520 11.53 -16.88 -10.20
C ASN A 520 12.60 -16.84 -11.28
N ALA A 521 13.14 -15.65 -11.49
CA ALA A 521 14.35 -15.40 -12.25
C ALA A 521 15.55 -15.14 -11.32
N ASN A 522 16.60 -15.95 -11.47
CA ASN A 522 17.90 -15.67 -10.86
C ASN A 522 18.68 -14.71 -11.77
N ILE A 523 18.73 -13.43 -11.39
CA ILE A 523 19.30 -12.36 -12.21
C ILE A 523 20.81 -12.49 -12.39
N GLN A 524 21.50 -13.18 -11.48
CA GLN A 524 22.94 -13.45 -11.62
C GLN A 524 23.23 -14.50 -12.69
N SER A 525 22.34 -15.49 -12.84
CA SER A 525 22.60 -16.69 -13.67
C SER A 525 21.90 -16.65 -15.03
N LEU A 526 20.98 -15.72 -15.25
CA LEU A 526 20.13 -15.66 -16.42
C LEU A 526 20.36 -14.38 -17.22
N SER A 527 20.29 -14.49 -18.55
CA SER A 527 20.29 -13.31 -19.40
C SER A 527 18.96 -12.55 -19.28
N PRO A 528 18.91 -11.24 -19.56
CA PRO A 528 17.66 -10.50 -19.59
C PRO A 528 16.57 -11.12 -20.50
N ILE A 529 16.99 -11.78 -21.58
CA ILE A 529 16.09 -12.51 -22.49
C ILE A 529 15.44 -13.71 -21.78
N ASP A 530 16.20 -14.45 -20.98
CA ASP A 530 15.67 -15.60 -20.23
C ASP A 530 14.76 -15.15 -19.09
N VAL A 531 15.08 -14.02 -18.44
CA VAL A 531 14.21 -13.38 -17.45
C VAL A 531 12.86 -12.99 -18.09
N HIS A 532 12.88 -12.41 -19.29
CA HIS A 532 11.67 -12.05 -20.01
C HIS A 532 10.84 -13.28 -20.43
N LYS A 533 11.47 -14.38 -20.84
CA LYS A 533 10.77 -15.66 -21.12
C LYS A 533 10.05 -16.20 -19.89
N LEU A 534 10.71 -16.16 -18.72
CA LEU A 534 10.10 -16.59 -17.46
C LEU A 534 8.92 -15.68 -17.07
N ALA A 535 9.00 -14.37 -17.33
CA ALA A 535 7.89 -13.44 -17.10
C ALA A 535 6.68 -13.77 -18.00
N LYS A 536 6.91 -14.07 -19.29
CA LYS A 536 5.85 -14.56 -20.20
C LYS A 536 5.23 -15.87 -19.73
N LEU A 537 6.05 -16.79 -19.24
CA LEU A 537 5.57 -18.05 -18.65
C LEU A 537 4.70 -17.80 -17.42
N ALA A 538 5.09 -16.87 -16.54
CA ALA A 538 4.31 -16.53 -15.35
C ALA A 538 2.92 -16.00 -15.72
N VAL A 539 2.84 -15.08 -16.69
CA VAL A 539 1.57 -14.53 -17.18
C VAL A 539 0.71 -15.61 -17.84
N ALA A 540 1.30 -16.47 -18.66
CA ALA A 540 0.58 -17.55 -19.34
C ALA A 540 -0.07 -18.57 -18.37
N TYR A 541 0.47 -18.69 -17.16
CA TYR A 541 -0.01 -19.63 -16.12
C TYR A 541 -0.79 -18.94 -14.99
N LYS A 542 -1.13 -17.64 -15.15
CA LYS A 542 -1.86 -16.86 -14.13
C LYS A 542 -3.14 -17.56 -13.66
N GLU A 543 -3.95 -18.01 -14.62
CA GLU A 543 -5.23 -18.69 -14.38
C GLU A 543 -5.08 -20.18 -13.98
N LYS A 544 -3.85 -20.70 -13.86
CA LYS A 544 -3.55 -22.11 -13.54
C LYS A 544 -2.90 -22.29 -12.17
N GLY A 545 -2.71 -21.22 -11.41
CA GLY A 545 -2.12 -21.27 -10.05
C GLY A 545 -0.77 -20.58 -9.91
N VAL A 546 -0.24 -19.95 -10.96
CA VAL A 546 0.87 -18.99 -10.82
C VAL A 546 0.31 -17.62 -10.45
N VAL A 547 0.77 -17.05 -9.34
CA VAL A 547 0.23 -15.80 -8.79
C VAL A 547 1.22 -14.64 -8.81
N GLY A 548 2.48 -14.90 -9.15
CA GLY A 548 3.48 -13.84 -9.14
C GLY A 548 4.76 -14.17 -9.89
N PHE A 549 5.60 -13.14 -10.01
CA PHE A 549 6.95 -13.22 -10.53
C PHE A 549 7.96 -12.73 -9.49
N ALA A 550 9.13 -13.35 -9.41
CA ALA A 550 10.20 -12.95 -8.49
C ALA A 550 11.54 -12.78 -9.19
N THR A 551 12.33 -11.80 -8.74
CA THR A 551 13.76 -11.70 -9.09
C THR A 551 14.62 -11.93 -7.85
N THR A 552 15.76 -12.61 -8.02
CA THR A 552 16.66 -12.97 -6.90
C THR A 552 18.15 -12.92 -7.20
N THR A 553 18.91 -13.00 -6.11
CA THR A 553 20.37 -13.22 -6.05
C THR A 553 21.19 -11.98 -6.39
N MET A 554 20.70 -11.13 -7.29
CA MET A 554 21.28 -9.85 -7.61
C MET A 554 20.21 -8.76 -7.63
N GLU A 555 20.65 -7.55 -7.30
CA GLU A 555 19.81 -6.36 -7.29
C GLU A 555 19.78 -5.69 -8.66
N ILE A 556 18.59 -5.27 -9.07
CA ILE A 556 18.42 -4.45 -10.27
C ILE A 556 18.47 -2.98 -9.84
N THR A 557 19.47 -2.26 -10.34
CA THR A 557 19.69 -0.85 -10.06
C THR A 557 19.17 -0.01 -11.21
N GLU A 558 19.14 1.31 -11.05
CA GLU A 558 18.75 2.24 -12.11
C GLU A 558 19.57 2.02 -13.40
N ARG A 559 20.87 1.76 -13.25
CA ARG A 559 21.78 1.52 -14.38
C ARG A 559 21.46 0.21 -15.13
N THR A 560 21.01 -0.81 -14.42
CA THR A 560 20.75 -2.13 -15.01
C THR A 560 19.29 -2.32 -15.42
N MET A 561 18.36 -1.51 -14.92
CA MET A 561 16.93 -1.58 -15.22
C MET A 561 16.64 -1.44 -16.73
N GLN A 562 17.44 -0.69 -17.48
CA GLN A 562 17.28 -0.60 -18.95
C GLN A 562 17.24 -1.96 -19.67
N TYR A 563 17.92 -2.98 -19.14
CA TYR A 563 17.92 -4.33 -19.72
C TYR A 563 16.67 -5.14 -19.34
N TYR A 564 16.00 -4.77 -18.26
CA TYR A 564 14.82 -5.47 -17.72
C TYR A 564 13.53 -4.67 -17.88
N GLN A 565 13.59 -3.43 -18.38
CA GLN A 565 12.46 -2.51 -18.47
C GLN A 565 11.28 -3.14 -19.24
N GLU A 566 11.55 -3.78 -20.38
CA GLU A 566 10.52 -4.48 -21.16
C GLU A 566 9.85 -5.61 -20.35
N THR A 567 10.62 -6.30 -19.50
CA THR A 567 10.09 -7.37 -18.65
C THR A 567 9.14 -6.83 -17.59
N PHE A 568 9.53 -5.79 -16.86
CA PHE A 568 8.68 -5.23 -15.82
C PHE A 568 7.50 -4.44 -16.38
N THR A 569 7.65 -3.79 -17.54
CA THR A 569 6.52 -3.22 -18.29
C THR A 569 5.53 -4.32 -18.67
N TYR A 570 5.98 -5.42 -19.26
CA TYR A 570 5.12 -6.55 -19.61
C TYR A 570 4.38 -7.16 -18.41
N LEU A 571 5.07 -7.35 -17.28
CA LEU A 571 4.46 -7.86 -16.05
C LEU A 571 3.37 -6.91 -15.53
N ARG A 572 3.64 -5.61 -15.52
CA ARG A 572 2.70 -4.57 -15.10
C ARG A 572 1.47 -4.50 -16.00
N ASP A 573 1.66 -4.50 -17.32
CA ASP A 573 0.56 -4.45 -18.30
C ASP A 573 -0.36 -5.69 -18.21
N ASN A 574 0.11 -6.78 -17.59
CA ASN A 574 -0.66 -8.01 -17.35
C ASN A 574 -1.09 -8.19 -15.88
N PHE A 575 -0.94 -7.14 -15.06
CA PHE A 575 -1.29 -7.15 -13.62
C PHE A 575 -0.67 -8.36 -12.90
N MET A 576 0.60 -8.66 -13.18
CA MET A 576 1.33 -9.75 -12.54
C MET A 576 2.09 -9.21 -11.33
N PRO A 577 1.73 -9.60 -10.10
CA PRO A 577 2.43 -9.17 -8.90
C PRO A 577 3.91 -9.55 -8.90
N VAL A 578 4.76 -8.65 -8.42
CA VAL A 578 6.21 -8.82 -8.45
C VAL A 578 6.81 -8.77 -7.04
N THR A 579 7.67 -9.74 -6.73
CA THR A 579 8.65 -9.65 -5.64
C THR A 579 10.03 -9.33 -6.21
N MET A 580 10.69 -8.27 -5.76
CA MET A 580 12.05 -7.96 -6.20
C MET A 580 13.05 -8.08 -5.08
N PHE A 581 14.22 -8.64 -5.39
CA PHE A 581 15.36 -8.64 -4.49
C PHE A 581 16.07 -7.28 -4.55
N ALA A 582 16.04 -6.53 -3.44
CA ALA A 582 16.57 -5.17 -3.35
C ALA A 582 16.94 -4.80 -1.90
N GLY A 583 17.94 -3.94 -1.75
CA GLY A 583 18.35 -3.38 -0.46
C GLY A 583 19.15 -4.33 0.45
N GLU A 584 19.72 -5.42 -0.07
CA GLU A 584 20.72 -6.25 0.60
C GLU A 584 22.08 -5.52 0.62
N GLU A 585 22.57 -5.09 -0.56
CA GLU A 585 23.88 -4.46 -0.72
C GLU A 585 23.77 -2.99 -1.11
N ASN A 586 22.90 -2.66 -2.08
CA ASN A 586 22.72 -1.33 -2.63
C ASN A 586 21.32 -0.78 -2.31
N LEU A 587 21.26 0.28 -1.50
CA LEU A 587 20.01 0.98 -1.18
C LEU A 587 19.32 1.59 -2.40
N ASP A 588 20.08 1.98 -3.44
CA ASP A 588 19.54 2.57 -4.67
C ASP A 588 18.75 1.56 -5.51
N SER A 589 18.88 0.26 -5.23
CA SER A 589 18.04 -0.77 -5.85
C SER A 589 16.59 -0.73 -5.33
N VAL A 590 16.34 -0.16 -4.15
CA VAL A 590 15.01 -0.11 -3.53
C VAL A 590 14.07 0.84 -4.28
N PRO A 591 14.44 2.12 -4.55
CA PRO A 591 13.61 2.97 -5.40
C PRO A 591 13.37 2.35 -6.77
N CYS A 592 14.39 1.74 -7.39
CA CYS A 592 14.25 1.05 -8.67
C CYS A 592 13.19 -0.08 -8.61
N ALA A 593 13.23 -0.91 -7.55
CA ALA A 593 12.25 -1.97 -7.34
C ALA A 593 10.83 -1.44 -7.14
N LEU A 594 10.65 -0.42 -6.32
CA LEU A 594 9.35 0.20 -6.04
C LEU A 594 8.76 0.88 -7.27
N VAL A 595 9.56 1.71 -7.94
CA VAL A 595 9.13 2.63 -9.00
C VAL A 595 9.10 1.97 -10.37
N ARG A 596 10.23 1.41 -10.81
CA ARG A 596 10.39 0.90 -12.18
C ARG A 596 9.99 -0.56 -12.28
N GLY A 597 10.24 -1.31 -11.22
CA GLY A 597 9.87 -2.72 -11.11
C GLY A 597 8.41 -2.97 -10.70
N GLY A 598 7.75 -1.99 -10.07
CA GLY A 598 6.39 -2.15 -9.54
C GLY A 598 6.30 -3.22 -8.46
N ALA A 599 7.35 -3.40 -7.67
CA ALA A 599 7.43 -4.44 -6.66
C ALA A 599 6.30 -4.26 -5.63
N ARG A 600 5.51 -5.31 -5.41
CA ARG A 600 4.54 -5.39 -4.30
C ARG A 600 5.18 -5.96 -3.02
N ARG A 601 6.31 -6.65 -3.18
CA ARG A 601 7.15 -7.15 -2.09
C ARG A 601 8.63 -6.93 -2.39
N ILE A 602 9.38 -6.61 -1.34
CA ILE A 602 10.85 -6.57 -1.38
C ILE A 602 11.39 -7.78 -0.62
N ALA A 603 12.20 -8.59 -1.29
CA ALA A 603 13.07 -9.56 -0.66
C ALA A 603 14.46 -8.94 -0.43
N GLY A 604 15.14 -9.32 0.64
CA GLY A 604 16.53 -8.92 0.87
C GLY A 604 16.75 -7.56 1.50
N GLY A 605 15.72 -6.73 1.77
CA GLY A 605 15.80 -5.34 2.26
C GLY A 605 16.51 -5.13 3.61
N PHE A 606 17.77 -5.52 3.70
CA PHE A 606 18.55 -5.63 4.92
C PHE A 606 19.14 -4.30 5.38
N LYS A 607 19.40 -3.40 4.42
CA LYS A 607 19.96 -2.07 4.68
C LYS A 607 18.91 -0.97 4.78
N LEU A 608 17.62 -1.25 4.59
CA LEU A 608 16.55 -0.23 4.63
C LEU A 608 16.62 0.65 5.89
N THR A 609 17.06 0.09 7.02
CA THR A 609 17.26 0.82 8.29
C THR A 609 18.27 1.96 8.24
N GLN A 610 19.12 2.00 7.22
CA GLN A 610 20.18 3.01 7.06
C GLN A 610 19.67 4.30 6.40
N SER A 611 18.43 4.34 5.89
CA SER A 611 17.86 5.53 5.25
C SER A 611 16.38 5.71 5.60
N GLU A 612 16.08 6.77 6.36
CA GLU A 612 14.71 7.18 6.68
C GLU A 612 13.90 7.50 5.42
N SER A 613 14.53 8.11 4.41
CA SER A 613 13.87 8.39 3.13
C SER A 613 13.38 7.11 2.47
N ILE A 614 14.23 6.09 2.39
CA ILE A 614 13.86 4.81 1.76
C ILE A 614 12.78 4.08 2.58
N LEU A 615 12.80 4.18 3.90
CA LEU A 615 11.73 3.62 4.75
C LEU A 615 10.39 4.32 4.49
N ASN A 616 10.40 5.65 4.34
CA ASN A 616 9.23 6.41 3.95
C ASN A 616 8.74 5.99 2.55
N ASP A 617 9.64 5.71 1.61
CA ASP A 617 9.27 5.24 0.28
C ASP A 617 8.57 3.88 0.35
N VAL A 618 9.16 2.90 1.04
CA VAL A 618 8.58 1.55 1.20
C VAL A 618 7.21 1.61 1.87
N THR A 619 7.06 2.40 2.93
CA THR A 619 5.79 2.57 3.66
C THR A 619 4.74 3.30 2.81
N SER A 620 5.12 4.33 2.06
CA SER A 620 4.22 5.09 1.19
C SER A 620 3.70 4.26 0.01
N HIS A 621 4.53 3.36 -0.53
CA HIS A 621 4.11 2.40 -1.55
C HIS A 621 3.33 1.20 -0.96
N ASN A 622 3.22 1.11 0.37
CA ASN A 622 2.53 0.03 1.09
C ASN A 622 3.09 -1.39 0.75
N VAL A 623 4.38 -1.44 0.40
CA VAL A 623 5.10 -2.65 0.00
C VAL A 623 5.54 -3.46 1.21
N ALA A 624 5.38 -4.78 1.12
CA ALA A 624 5.81 -5.68 2.18
C ALA A 624 7.30 -6.01 2.06
N VAL A 625 8.02 -5.97 3.18
CA VAL A 625 9.38 -6.51 3.27
C VAL A 625 9.29 -7.95 3.75
N LEU A 626 9.71 -8.88 2.89
CA LEU A 626 9.80 -10.28 3.22
C LEU A 626 10.96 -10.52 4.18
N PHE A 627 10.70 -11.23 5.27
CA PHE A 627 11.72 -11.51 6.28
C PHE A 627 11.77 -12.99 6.65
N HIS A 628 12.97 -13.43 7.03
CA HIS A 628 13.27 -14.76 7.55
C HIS A 628 14.54 -14.67 8.43
N LEU A 629 14.89 -15.76 9.13
CA LEU A 629 16.16 -15.84 9.87
C LEU A 629 17.34 -15.94 8.90
N SER A 630 18.07 -14.84 8.73
CA SER A 630 19.32 -14.80 7.98
C SER A 630 20.40 -14.06 8.76
N GLN A 631 21.58 -14.68 8.92
CA GLN A 631 22.73 -13.98 9.50
C GLN A 631 23.10 -12.71 8.74
N ARG A 632 22.90 -12.68 7.41
CA ARG A 632 23.14 -11.49 6.58
C ARG A 632 22.27 -10.30 7.01
N PHE A 633 21.01 -10.57 7.35
CA PHE A 633 20.08 -9.54 7.81
C PHE A 633 20.50 -8.96 9.16
N ASN A 634 20.98 -9.80 10.08
CA ASN A 634 21.48 -9.37 11.39
C ASN A 634 22.81 -8.60 11.28
N GLN A 635 23.70 -9.00 10.36
CA GLN A 635 25.02 -8.35 10.18
C GLN A 635 24.92 -7.00 9.46
N ALA A 636 24.07 -6.88 8.43
CA ALA A 636 23.97 -5.67 7.59
C ALA A 636 23.48 -4.44 8.35
N ALA A 637 22.74 -4.62 9.44
CA ALA A 637 22.16 -3.53 10.18
C ALA A 637 23.12 -2.96 11.26
N GLY A 638 24.13 -3.71 11.71
CA GLY A 638 24.99 -3.27 12.83
C GLY A 638 24.31 -3.30 14.20
N TRP A 639 23.12 -3.89 14.30
CA TRP A 639 22.35 -4.01 15.55
C TRP A 639 22.71 -5.32 16.26
N LYS A 640 22.72 -5.30 17.60
CA LYS A 640 22.86 -6.53 18.40
C LYS A 640 21.61 -7.45 18.33
N LYS A 641 20.52 -7.02 17.66
CA LYS A 641 19.21 -7.68 17.51
C LYS A 641 18.74 -7.65 16.05
N THR A 642 17.69 -8.39 15.71
CA THR A 642 17.16 -8.39 14.33
C THR A 642 16.53 -7.03 13.94
N PRO A 643 16.58 -6.63 12.66
CA PRO A 643 15.90 -5.43 12.15
C PRO A 643 14.37 -5.49 12.21
N VAL A 644 13.77 -6.66 12.43
CA VAL A 644 12.31 -6.86 12.39
C VAL A 644 11.60 -5.92 13.36
N ARG A 645 12.14 -5.75 14.57
CA ARG A 645 11.56 -4.83 15.56
C ARG A 645 11.52 -3.39 15.06
N PHE A 646 12.62 -2.94 14.48
CA PHE A 646 12.76 -1.59 13.97
C PHE A 646 11.81 -1.32 12.79
N PHE A 647 11.74 -2.25 11.83
CA PHE A 647 10.77 -2.18 10.73
C PHE A 647 9.33 -2.13 11.23
N PHE A 648 8.97 -3.01 12.16
CA PHE A 648 7.66 -3.04 12.76
C PHE A 648 7.30 -1.72 13.47
N ASP A 649 8.22 -1.16 14.26
CA ASP A 649 7.99 0.10 14.99
C ASP A 649 7.83 1.31 14.06
N LEU A 650 8.49 1.32 12.90
CA LEU A 650 8.38 2.37 11.88
C LEU A 650 7.23 2.15 10.89
N GLY A 651 6.39 1.13 11.11
CA GLY A 651 5.22 0.87 10.27
C GLY A 651 5.54 0.24 8.91
N VAL A 652 6.77 -0.26 8.72
CA VAL A 652 7.09 -1.11 7.56
C VAL A 652 6.27 -2.39 7.69
N LYS A 653 5.60 -2.80 6.62
CA LYS A 653 4.85 -4.06 6.60
C LYS A 653 5.83 -5.22 6.47
N VAL A 654 5.97 -6.00 7.54
CA VAL A 654 6.91 -7.13 7.62
C VAL A 654 6.12 -8.44 7.45
N ALA A 655 6.47 -9.27 6.45
CA ALA A 655 5.75 -10.50 6.09
C ALA A 655 6.67 -11.74 6.03
N PHE A 656 6.25 -12.83 6.68
CA PHE A 656 7.08 -14.01 6.91
C PHE A 656 7.28 -14.82 5.62
N CYS A 657 8.49 -15.36 5.46
CA CYS A 657 8.81 -16.32 4.41
C CYS A 657 9.80 -17.39 4.89
N SER A 658 9.70 -18.60 4.34
CA SER A 658 10.60 -19.71 4.64
C SER A 658 11.66 -19.94 3.54
N ILE A 659 12.39 -18.88 3.17
CA ILE A 659 13.43 -18.96 2.15
C ILE A 659 14.46 -20.04 2.52
N HIS A 660 14.53 -21.10 1.71
CA HIS A 660 15.40 -22.26 1.90
C HIS A 660 15.15 -22.99 3.23
N HIS A 661 13.90 -23.34 3.49
CA HIS A 661 13.41 -23.91 4.75
C HIS A 661 14.32 -25.02 5.32
N SER A 662 14.69 -26.00 4.49
CA SER A 662 15.50 -27.15 4.94
C SER A 662 16.92 -26.76 5.35
N LEU A 663 17.45 -25.63 4.87
CA LEU A 663 18.77 -25.12 5.26
C LEU A 663 18.75 -24.43 6.63
N ALA A 664 17.59 -23.99 7.10
CA ALA A 664 17.44 -23.44 8.45
C ALA A 664 17.47 -24.54 9.53
N ASN A 665 17.14 -25.79 9.16
CA ASN A 665 17.02 -26.93 10.07
C ASN A 665 16.07 -26.63 11.25
N GLN A 666 14.99 -25.89 10.97
CA GLN A 666 13.99 -25.43 11.93
C GLN A 666 12.63 -25.37 11.24
N THR A 667 11.55 -25.72 11.96
CA THR A 667 10.18 -25.51 11.48
C THR A 667 9.87 -24.02 11.35
N ARG A 668 8.82 -23.64 10.61
CA ARG A 668 8.40 -22.24 10.43
C ARG A 668 7.99 -21.64 11.77
N SER A 669 7.31 -22.41 12.62
CA SER A 669 6.99 -22.02 14.00
C SER A 669 8.23 -21.74 14.83
N GLN A 670 9.28 -22.58 14.72
CA GLN A 670 10.54 -22.35 15.42
C GLN A 670 11.24 -21.08 14.92
N GLN A 671 11.21 -20.84 13.61
CA GLN A 671 11.77 -19.62 13.04
C GLN A 671 11.03 -18.37 13.54
N LEU A 672 9.69 -18.37 13.52
CA LEU A 672 8.87 -17.28 14.06
C LEU A 672 9.11 -17.05 15.57
N MET A 673 9.21 -18.13 16.35
CA MET A 673 9.50 -18.03 17.80
C MET A 673 10.86 -17.37 18.05
N GLN A 674 11.91 -17.82 17.35
CA GLN A 674 13.25 -17.26 17.50
C GLN A 674 13.28 -15.78 17.05
N ILE A 675 12.58 -15.42 15.98
CA ILE A 675 12.46 -14.01 15.55
C ILE A 675 11.80 -13.19 16.66
N ALA A 676 10.73 -13.70 17.27
CA ALA A 676 10.04 -13.00 18.35
C ALA A 676 10.97 -12.75 19.54
N GLU A 677 11.73 -13.77 19.95
CA GLU A 677 12.70 -13.69 21.05
C GLU A 677 13.83 -12.69 20.75
N GLU A 678 14.48 -12.81 19.58
CA GLU A 678 15.59 -11.93 19.20
C GLU A 678 15.15 -10.47 19.01
N SER A 679 13.90 -10.25 18.64
CA SER A 679 13.34 -8.92 18.35
C SER A 679 12.59 -8.31 19.53
N GLY A 680 12.34 -9.07 20.62
CA GLY A 680 11.51 -8.62 21.74
C GLY A 680 10.06 -8.33 21.32
N LEU A 681 9.50 -9.20 20.48
CA LEU A 681 8.11 -9.12 20.05
C LEU A 681 7.25 -9.99 20.97
N ASP A 682 6.13 -9.44 21.43
CA ASP A 682 5.14 -10.18 22.19
C ASP A 682 4.18 -10.95 21.28
N ALA A 683 3.22 -11.67 21.88
CA ALA A 683 2.24 -12.44 21.12
C ALA A 683 1.44 -11.55 20.15
N LEU A 684 1.02 -10.36 20.56
CA LEU A 684 0.24 -9.46 19.71
C LEU A 684 1.04 -8.98 18.49
N SER A 685 2.29 -8.57 18.71
CA SER A 685 3.18 -8.13 17.65
C SER A 685 3.40 -9.27 16.64
N MET A 686 3.54 -10.51 17.12
CA MET A 686 3.67 -11.68 16.25
C MET A 686 2.38 -12.00 15.48
N LEU A 687 1.21 -11.88 16.08
CA LEU A 687 -0.07 -12.03 15.38
C LEU A 687 -0.24 -10.99 14.27
N GLN A 688 0.19 -9.75 14.51
CA GLN A 688 0.18 -8.70 13.48
C GLN A 688 1.13 -9.00 12.32
N ILE A 689 2.31 -9.56 12.60
CA ILE A 689 3.25 -9.99 11.56
C ILE A 689 2.69 -11.18 10.73
N ILE A 690 1.97 -12.10 11.38
CA ILE A 690 1.29 -13.19 10.66
C ILE A 690 0.13 -12.63 9.81
N ASP A 691 -0.69 -11.72 10.34
CA ASP A 691 -1.75 -11.02 9.57
C ASP A 691 -1.16 -10.24 8.38
N ASN A 692 -0.02 -9.58 8.55
CA ASN A 692 0.70 -8.91 7.46
C ASN A 692 1.10 -9.89 6.35
N SER A 693 1.42 -11.14 6.69
CA SER A 693 1.74 -12.17 5.72
C SER A 693 0.50 -12.54 4.89
N PHE A 694 -0.65 -12.72 5.53
CA PHE A 694 -1.92 -12.97 4.82
C PHE A 694 -2.35 -11.78 3.96
N VAL A 695 -2.16 -10.55 4.43
CA VAL A 695 -2.41 -9.31 3.67
C VAL A 695 -1.58 -9.22 2.41
N SER A 696 -0.41 -9.85 2.41
CA SER A 696 0.58 -9.70 1.36
C SER A 696 0.52 -10.80 0.31
N ILE A 697 -0.40 -11.76 0.39
CA ILE A 697 -0.59 -12.81 -0.63
C ILE A 697 -0.92 -12.20 -2.00
N PHE A 698 -0.56 -12.89 -3.09
CA PHE A 698 -0.80 -12.42 -4.45
C PHE A 698 -2.14 -12.90 -5.04
N LEU A 699 -3.14 -13.15 -4.19
CA LEU A 699 -4.48 -13.53 -4.61
C LEU A 699 -5.40 -12.32 -4.77
N HIS A 700 -6.55 -12.57 -5.40
CA HIS A 700 -7.67 -11.64 -5.45
C HIS A 700 -8.07 -11.17 -4.04
N TYR A 701 -8.64 -9.97 -3.90
CA TYR A 701 -8.91 -9.39 -2.58
C TYR A 701 -9.95 -10.21 -1.81
N GLU A 702 -10.88 -10.86 -2.51
CA GLU A 702 -11.88 -11.75 -1.91
C GLU A 702 -11.22 -12.95 -1.22
N ASP A 703 -10.27 -13.60 -1.90
CA ASP A 703 -9.51 -14.71 -1.35
C ASP A 703 -8.63 -14.23 -0.18
N THR A 704 -7.96 -13.09 -0.33
CA THR A 704 -7.17 -12.48 0.74
C THR A 704 -8.01 -12.23 1.99
N ARG A 705 -9.22 -11.68 1.84
CA ARG A 705 -10.15 -11.47 2.96
C ARG A 705 -10.59 -12.79 3.59
N LYS A 706 -10.87 -13.81 2.79
CA LYS A 706 -11.22 -15.16 3.27
C LYS A 706 -10.12 -15.75 4.16
N TYR A 707 -8.85 -15.71 3.74
CA TYR A 707 -7.75 -16.26 4.54
C TYR A 707 -7.46 -15.44 5.81
N ARG A 708 -7.60 -14.10 5.74
CA ARG A 708 -7.48 -13.25 6.93
C ARG A 708 -8.57 -13.55 7.94
N LYS A 709 -9.82 -13.71 7.49
CA LYS A 709 -10.94 -14.08 8.35
C LYS A 709 -10.68 -15.43 9.03
N LEU A 710 -10.29 -16.45 8.25
CA LEU A 710 -9.90 -17.76 8.76
C LEU A 710 -8.80 -17.66 9.84
N PHE A 711 -7.76 -16.87 9.58
CA PHE A 711 -6.66 -16.67 10.52
C PHE A 711 -7.15 -16.11 11.86
N TRP A 712 -7.95 -15.04 11.85
CA TRP A 712 -8.42 -14.40 13.07
C TRP A 712 -9.44 -15.26 13.83
N GLU A 713 -10.38 -15.91 13.16
CA GLU A 713 -11.34 -16.83 13.79
C GLU A 713 -10.63 -17.98 14.51
N LYS A 714 -9.65 -18.62 13.85
CA LYS A 714 -8.84 -19.69 14.46
C LYS A 714 -7.94 -19.19 15.58
N THR A 715 -7.33 -18.03 15.41
CA THR A 715 -6.44 -17.43 16.40
C THR A 715 -7.20 -17.12 17.69
N GLU A 716 -8.43 -16.60 17.57
CA GLU A 716 -9.31 -16.36 18.71
C GLU A 716 -9.52 -17.63 19.54
N GLU A 717 -9.95 -18.73 18.90
CA GLU A 717 -10.16 -20.02 19.55
C GLU A 717 -8.90 -20.47 20.33
N ILE A 718 -7.74 -20.44 19.66
CA ILE A 718 -6.47 -20.89 20.23
C ILE A 718 -6.02 -20.02 21.42
N LEU A 719 -6.21 -18.70 21.33
CA LEU A 719 -5.85 -17.79 22.42
C LEU A 719 -6.73 -18.05 23.66
N LYS A 720 -8.03 -18.36 23.49
CA LYS A 720 -8.93 -18.75 24.60
C LYS A 720 -8.37 -19.98 25.31
N ASP A 721 -8.03 -21.01 24.54
CA ASP A 721 -7.56 -22.30 25.05
C ASP A 721 -6.20 -22.20 25.75
N CYS A 722 -5.29 -21.38 25.23
CA CYS A 722 -3.97 -21.13 25.82
C CYS A 722 -4.02 -20.19 27.05
N GLY A 723 -5.20 -19.83 27.55
CA GLY A 723 -5.35 -19.02 28.76
C GLY A 723 -4.95 -17.56 28.60
N PHE A 724 -4.94 -17.03 27.38
CA PHE A 724 -4.73 -15.60 27.11
C PHE A 724 -5.97 -14.79 27.49
N LYS A 725 -6.35 -14.80 28.79
CA LYS A 725 -7.58 -14.18 29.30
C LYS A 725 -7.66 -12.67 29.09
N SER A 726 -6.52 -11.98 28.93
CA SER A 726 -6.51 -10.52 28.74
C SER A 726 -6.81 -10.08 27.31
N PHE A 727 -6.67 -10.97 26.32
CA PHE A 727 -7.17 -10.69 24.97
C PHE A 727 -8.70 -10.56 24.95
N PHE A 728 -9.39 -11.27 25.85
CA PHE A 728 -10.87 -11.36 25.92
C PHE A 728 -11.52 -10.37 26.91
N ASN A 729 -10.73 -9.70 27.76
CA ASN A 729 -11.21 -8.68 28.70
C ASN A 729 -11.16 -7.26 28.12
N TYR A 730 -10.55 -7.09 26.95
CA TYR A 730 -10.97 -6.05 26.01
C TYR A 730 -12.21 -6.60 25.29
N SER A 731 -13.16 -5.77 24.88
CA SER A 731 -14.42 -6.18 24.22
C SER A 731 -14.25 -7.01 22.94
N PHE A 732 -13.00 -7.25 22.52
CA PHE A 732 -12.55 -8.03 21.38
C PHE A 732 -13.30 -9.36 21.18
N PHE A 733 -13.82 -9.99 22.25
CA PHE A 733 -14.33 -11.36 22.17
C PHE A 733 -15.48 -11.70 23.15
N SER A 734 -16.19 -10.72 23.69
CA SER A 734 -17.41 -11.00 24.46
C SER A 734 -18.54 -11.41 23.50
N GLU A 735 -19.12 -12.60 23.67
CA GLU A 735 -20.36 -12.95 22.98
C GLU A 735 -21.43 -11.89 23.27
N PRO A 736 -22.24 -11.49 22.26
CA PRO A 736 -23.34 -10.58 22.48
C PRO A 736 -24.31 -11.22 23.49
N LYS A 737 -24.64 -10.50 24.55
CA LYS A 737 -25.79 -10.85 25.40
C LYS A 737 -27.08 -10.50 24.71
#